data_AF-A0A9X1SIQ0-F1
#
_entry.id   AF-A0A9X1SIQ0-F1
#
_cell.length_a   1.000
_cell.length_b   1.000
_cell.length_c   1.000
_cell.angle_alpha   90.00
_cell.angle_beta   90.00
_cell.angle_gamma   90.00
#
_symmetry.space_group_name_H-M   'P 1'
#
loop_
_entity.id
_entity.type
_entity.pdbx_description
1 polymer ?
#
loop_
_entity_poly.entity_id
_entity_poly.type
_entity_poly.pdbx_seq_one_letter_code
_entity_poly.pdbx_strand_id
1 'polypeptide(L)'
;MNRRYFAVLVLLLFGATTVTNAAESILEVPEGYTVEVAAPSSLIAHPLMADFDEQGRLYVAANSGQNLPRAELEKELPNFVQRLEDVDKDGVFDKVTMFADKMTFPQGCLWHKGSLYVASSGAIWKLTDTDDDGVADERVKLVGDFGYTGNAADVHGPFLGPEGRLYWCEGRHGHEIKDAAGNLISKGKAARIFSSNFDGSDVQTYCAGGMDNPVEIVFTPAGEMLGTVNLMYSQPRGDCLVHWQKGGVYPRTDFAEGLESEFIRTGDLLPEVLNFGHVAVSGLCLDKANPNVVFVTQFNTNRIVRVELKPSGSTFAVANQSDFAVSPSHDFHPTDVLQDADGSLLVIDTGGWFRIGCPKSELAKPDIRGAIYRIRKTKSSPADATNDDPVLATQQKIWSLRQTETAESLAQIAPYLRDENSLIRQTAAQSLLDWPRSSEVLPFAPWLYRQLSVGQPSERRVAATVLGTFVKEQPSTILPLLEGLARKDNDAGTRHALILGLIQSGDRQQLSTSVLDPRESVSSAAAIALEQLRRPQVDLASQNWLEIPAASMGKPLTEEERSSLLARVENLAAGDAERGKFVFASAKIACNKCHQVAGEGGQVGPDLTTIGRSRERRDLLESILYPNATFARGFAPYVVLTDEGKLYSGIILGENTKELHLGVDKENNVRIPNEAIEEIRASDVSIMPPDFHKALSDQELADLIAYLESRK
;
A
#
# COMPACT_ATOMS: atom_id res chain seq x y z
N MET A 1 43.27 38.29 74.93
CA MET A 1 43.19 36.98 74.26
C MET A 1 42.05 37.03 73.26
N ASN A 2 42.38 37.05 71.97
CA ASN A 2 41.47 37.18 70.83
C ASN A 2 40.54 35.96 70.70
N ARG A 3 39.24 36.17 70.44
CA ARG A 3 38.44 35.24 69.62
C ARG A 3 37.47 36.03 68.74
N ARG A 4 37.60 35.76 67.45
CA ARG A 4 36.95 36.39 66.29
C ARG A 4 35.49 35.91 66.17
N TYR A 5 34.57 36.82 65.88
CA TYR A 5 33.26 36.49 65.30
C TYR A 5 33.31 36.80 63.80
N PHE A 6 33.11 35.77 62.98
CA PHE A 6 32.87 35.89 61.54
C PHE A 6 31.36 35.99 61.31
N ALA A 7 30.90 37.10 60.72
CA ALA A 7 29.54 37.21 60.22
C ALA A 7 29.48 36.59 58.82
N VAL A 8 28.64 35.58 58.63
CA VAL A 8 28.33 35.01 57.31
C VAL A 8 27.13 35.75 56.75
N LEU A 9 27.35 36.44 55.62
CA LEU A 9 26.32 37.06 54.80
C LEU A 9 25.67 35.95 53.96
N VAL A 10 24.37 35.71 54.12
CA VAL A 10 23.60 34.79 53.26
C VAL A 10 23.15 35.56 52.03
N LEU A 11 23.80 35.31 50.88
CA LEU A 11 23.32 35.69 49.56
C LEU A 11 22.31 34.65 49.09
N LEU A 12 21.04 35.06 48.98
CA LEU A 12 19.99 34.30 48.30
C LEU A 12 20.19 34.45 46.79
N LEU A 13 20.80 33.43 46.17
CA LEU A 13 20.79 33.25 44.72
C LEU A 13 19.43 32.67 44.31
N PHE A 14 18.61 33.47 43.62
CA PHE A 14 17.51 32.95 42.81
C PHE A 14 18.12 32.20 41.62
N GLY A 15 18.28 30.89 41.76
CA GLY A 15 18.48 30.01 40.62
C GLY A 15 17.15 29.86 39.89
N ALA A 16 17.04 30.47 38.70
CA ALA A 16 16.02 30.09 37.75
C ALA A 16 16.30 28.66 37.31
N THR A 17 15.67 27.69 37.96
CA THR A 17 15.53 26.34 37.42
C THR A 17 14.61 26.44 36.22
N THR A 18 15.20 26.47 35.02
CA THR A 18 14.51 26.03 33.81
C THR A 18 14.07 24.59 34.06
N VAL A 19 12.78 24.40 34.32
CA VAL A 19 12.16 23.08 34.24
C VAL A 19 12.17 22.73 32.76
N THR A 20 13.26 22.11 32.29
CA THR A 20 13.23 21.36 31.04
C THR A 20 12.24 20.23 31.28
N ASN A 21 11.03 20.39 30.74
CA ASN A 21 10.06 19.32 30.67
C ASN A 21 10.57 18.33 29.61
N ALA A 22 11.63 17.60 29.94
CA ALA A 22 12.12 16.50 29.13
C ALA A 22 11.11 15.37 29.30
N ALA A 23 10.03 15.43 28.52
CA ALA A 23 9.29 14.23 28.20
C ALA A 23 10.34 13.24 27.66
N GLU A 24 10.49 12.07 28.28
CA GLU A 24 11.33 11.00 27.75
C GLU A 24 10.93 10.79 26.29
N SER A 25 11.89 10.99 25.37
CA SER A 25 11.64 10.83 23.94
C SER A 25 11.10 9.42 23.72
N ILE A 26 9.88 9.32 23.18
CA ILE A 26 9.28 8.03 22.84
C ILE A 26 9.95 7.37 21.62
N LEU A 27 10.93 8.05 21.01
CA LEU A 27 11.68 7.56 19.86
C LEU A 27 13.17 7.51 20.16
N GLU A 28 13.77 6.37 19.83
CA GLU A 28 15.20 6.16 19.74
C GLU A 28 15.65 6.46 18.31
N VAL A 29 16.64 7.35 18.16
CA VAL A 29 17.22 7.74 16.86
C VAL A 29 18.75 7.54 16.87
N PRO A 30 19.38 7.36 15.69
CA PRO A 30 20.82 7.22 15.56
C PRO A 30 21.59 8.40 16.15
N GLU A 31 22.86 8.16 16.47
CA GLU A 31 23.81 9.23 16.82
C GLU A 31 23.83 10.30 15.71
N GLY A 32 23.88 11.57 16.13
CA GLY A 32 23.78 12.70 15.23
C GLY A 32 22.35 13.18 15.00
N TYR A 33 21.33 12.61 15.65
CA TYR A 33 19.96 13.09 15.59
C TYR A 33 19.38 13.38 16.99
N THR A 34 18.43 14.30 17.07
CA THR A 34 17.63 14.58 18.26
C THR A 34 16.15 14.53 17.92
N VAL A 35 15.33 14.18 18.91
CA VAL A 35 13.87 14.15 18.80
C VAL A 35 13.28 15.24 19.69
N GLU A 36 12.34 16.00 19.14
CA GLU A 36 11.57 17.03 19.81
C GLU A 36 10.08 16.78 19.56
N VAL A 37 9.20 17.23 20.45
CA VAL A 37 7.76 17.24 20.17
C VAL A 37 7.47 18.49 19.34
N ALA A 38 6.99 18.30 18.11
CA ALA A 38 6.60 19.39 17.22
C ALA A 38 5.15 19.82 17.47
N ALA A 39 4.25 18.86 17.73
CA ALA A 39 2.88 19.14 18.13
C ALA A 39 2.46 18.12 19.20
N PRO A 40 2.18 18.56 20.44
CA PRO A 40 1.82 17.65 21.52
C PRO A 40 0.40 17.10 21.35
N SER A 41 0.13 15.97 22.01
CA SER A 41 -1.20 15.32 22.01
C SER A 41 -2.34 16.16 22.61
N SER A 42 -1.99 17.22 23.36
CA SER A 42 -2.93 18.24 23.84
C SER A 42 -3.36 19.21 22.75
N LEU A 43 -2.58 19.36 21.68
CA LEU A 43 -2.88 20.22 20.54
C LEU A 43 -3.60 19.44 19.43
N ILE A 44 -3.12 18.23 19.12
CA ILE A 44 -3.72 17.36 18.09
C ILE A 44 -3.82 15.91 18.60
N ALA A 45 -5.02 15.33 18.53
CA ALA A 45 -5.29 14.05 19.20
C ALA A 45 -4.99 12.81 18.35
N HIS A 46 -5.42 12.78 17.08
CA HIS A 46 -5.25 11.64 16.18
C HIS A 46 -4.88 12.11 14.77
N PRO A 47 -3.67 12.69 14.60
CA PRO A 47 -3.20 13.09 13.28
C PRO A 47 -2.93 11.85 12.42
N LEU A 48 -3.00 11.99 11.10
CA LEU A 48 -2.75 10.89 10.16
C LEU A 48 -1.66 11.25 9.17
N MET A 49 -1.91 12.23 8.33
CA MET A 49 -0.99 12.68 7.29
C MET A 49 -1.05 14.20 7.19
N ALA A 50 0.01 14.84 6.72
CA ALA A 50 0.07 16.29 6.67
C ALA A 50 0.84 16.84 5.47
N ASP A 51 0.63 18.13 5.20
CA ASP A 51 1.44 18.88 4.26
C ASP A 51 1.59 20.35 4.68
N PHE A 52 2.67 20.98 4.24
CA PHE A 52 2.96 22.38 4.52
C PHE A 52 2.45 23.30 3.42
N ASP A 53 1.99 24.48 3.80
CA ASP A 53 1.89 25.59 2.85
C ASP A 53 3.21 26.38 2.72
N GLU A 54 3.22 27.35 1.81
CA GLU A 54 4.41 28.16 1.54
C GLU A 54 4.77 29.12 2.70
N GLN A 55 3.93 29.22 3.73
CA GLN A 55 4.18 30.02 4.94
C GLN A 55 4.71 29.16 6.10
N GLY A 56 4.79 27.84 5.93
CA GLY A 56 5.22 26.90 6.97
C GLY A 56 4.11 26.51 7.95
N ARG A 57 2.84 26.79 7.61
CA ARG A 57 1.69 26.27 8.37
C ARG A 57 1.44 24.82 7.96
N LEU A 58 1.15 23.96 8.94
CA LEU A 58 0.98 22.53 8.71
C LEU A 58 -0.51 22.18 8.66
N TYR A 59 -0.98 21.63 7.55
CA TYR A 59 -2.33 21.11 7.42
C TYR A 59 -2.31 19.61 7.71
N VAL A 60 -3.14 19.17 8.64
CA VAL A 60 -3.13 17.79 9.14
C VAL A 60 -4.49 17.16 8.94
N ALA A 61 -4.55 16.13 8.10
CA ALA A 61 -5.67 15.20 8.04
C ALA A 61 -5.72 14.43 9.37
N ALA A 62 -6.86 14.50 10.06
CA ALA A 62 -6.99 13.98 11.41
C ALA A 62 -8.32 13.23 11.62
N ASN A 63 -8.34 12.37 12.64
CA ASN A 63 -9.49 11.56 13.00
C ASN A 63 -10.08 11.96 14.36
N SER A 64 -11.35 11.66 14.53
CA SER A 64 -12.08 11.76 15.80
C SER A 64 -11.71 10.68 16.82
N GLY A 65 -10.95 9.66 16.41
CA GLY A 65 -10.63 8.48 17.23
C GLY A 65 -11.69 7.36 17.12
N GLN A 66 -12.64 7.48 16.19
CA GLN A 66 -13.77 6.56 16.03
C GLN A 66 -13.56 5.58 14.89
N ASN A 67 -13.86 4.31 15.15
CA ASN A 67 -13.79 3.23 14.17
C ASN A 67 -15.19 2.94 13.64
N LEU A 68 -15.61 3.67 12.61
CA LEU A 68 -16.95 3.59 12.04
C LEU A 68 -16.97 2.88 10.68
N PRO A 69 -17.99 2.05 10.38
CA PRO A 69 -18.21 1.53 9.04
C PRO A 69 -18.69 2.64 8.08
N ARG A 70 -18.63 2.37 6.77
CA ARG A 70 -19.05 3.31 5.71
C ARG A 70 -20.36 4.04 6.00
N ALA A 71 -21.44 3.31 6.31
CA ALA A 71 -22.77 3.90 6.48
C ALA A 71 -22.82 4.93 7.64
N GLU A 72 -22.03 4.71 8.69
CA GLU A 72 -21.93 5.64 9.82
C GLU A 72 -21.00 6.81 9.49
N LEU A 73 -19.87 6.56 8.80
CA LEU A 73 -18.99 7.64 8.31
C LEU A 73 -19.73 8.63 7.39
N GLU A 74 -20.55 8.14 6.47
CA GLU A 74 -21.35 8.98 5.56
C GLU A 74 -22.44 9.79 6.29
N LYS A 75 -22.93 9.27 7.42
CA LYS A 75 -23.97 9.92 8.21
C LYS A 75 -23.41 10.93 9.20
N GLU A 76 -22.32 10.60 9.88
CA GLU A 76 -21.78 11.37 11.00
C GLU A 76 -20.72 12.38 10.55
N LEU A 77 -19.96 12.06 9.49
CA LEU A 77 -18.84 12.85 9.00
C LEU A 77 -17.94 13.35 10.15
N PRO A 78 -17.42 12.44 11.01
CA PRO A 78 -16.87 12.85 12.30
C PRO A 78 -15.45 13.44 12.20
N ASN A 79 -14.80 13.30 11.05
CA ASN A 79 -13.38 13.58 10.88
C ASN A 79 -13.14 14.93 10.21
N PHE A 80 -11.89 15.36 10.18
CA PHE A 80 -11.57 16.76 9.89
C PHE A 80 -10.12 16.98 9.45
N VAL A 81 -9.84 18.20 8.99
CA VAL A 81 -8.50 18.73 8.72
C VAL A 81 -8.26 19.93 9.62
N GLN A 82 -7.09 19.97 10.26
CA GLN A 82 -6.67 21.06 11.13
C GLN A 82 -5.45 21.78 10.55
N ARG A 83 -5.37 23.10 10.73
CA ARG A 83 -4.20 23.92 10.42
C ARG A 83 -3.44 24.22 11.70
N LEU A 84 -2.17 23.85 11.76
CA LEU A 84 -1.26 24.08 12.87
C LEU A 84 -0.29 25.22 12.52
N GLU A 85 -0.04 26.09 13.49
CA GLU A 85 0.82 27.26 13.33
C GLU A 85 1.81 27.34 14.51
N ASP A 86 3.09 27.51 14.18
CA ASP A 86 4.17 27.90 15.09
C ASP A 86 4.21 29.44 15.12
N VAL A 87 3.61 30.02 16.16
CA VAL A 87 3.36 31.47 16.22
C VAL A 87 4.60 32.23 16.69
N ASP A 88 5.40 31.64 17.59
CA ASP A 88 6.58 32.27 18.16
C ASP A 88 7.90 31.87 17.47
N LYS A 89 7.83 30.92 16.53
CA LYS A 89 8.90 30.45 15.63
C LYS A 89 9.99 29.69 16.36
N ASP A 90 9.63 28.96 17.42
CA ASP A 90 10.56 28.12 18.16
C ASP A 90 10.71 26.69 17.58
N GLY A 91 9.88 26.35 16.58
CA GLY A 91 9.85 25.05 15.91
C GLY A 91 8.79 24.08 16.46
N VAL A 92 8.01 24.51 17.45
CA VAL A 92 6.85 23.82 18.02
C VAL A 92 5.57 24.52 17.54
N PHE A 93 4.58 23.74 17.10
CA PHE A 93 3.26 24.27 16.77
C PHE A 93 2.48 24.51 18.06
N ASP A 94 1.85 25.68 18.19
CA ASP A 94 1.15 26.09 19.43
C ASP A 94 -0.29 26.53 19.20
N LYS A 95 -0.67 26.79 17.93
CA LYS A 95 -2.02 27.19 17.56
C LYS A 95 -2.60 26.17 16.59
N VAL A 96 -3.86 25.81 16.84
CA VAL A 96 -4.65 24.93 15.98
C VAL A 96 -5.93 25.65 15.55
N THR A 97 -6.23 25.59 14.26
CA THR A 97 -7.48 26.09 13.66
C THR A 97 -8.17 24.93 12.93
N MET A 98 -9.49 24.84 13.05
CA MET A 98 -10.26 23.85 12.31
C MET A 98 -10.41 24.30 10.86
N PHE A 99 -9.56 23.79 9.98
CA PHE A 99 -9.56 24.20 8.57
C PHE A 99 -10.77 23.64 7.83
N ALA A 100 -11.08 22.35 8.02
CA ALA A 100 -12.27 21.73 7.46
C ALA A 100 -12.84 20.64 8.37
N ASP A 101 -14.07 20.83 8.85
CA ASP A 101 -14.86 19.82 9.56
C ASP A 101 -15.62 18.89 8.61
N LYS A 102 -16.40 17.94 9.14
CA LYS A 102 -17.38 17.15 8.37
C LYS A 102 -16.79 16.37 7.20
N MET A 103 -15.69 15.68 7.45
CA MET A 103 -15.05 14.77 6.50
C MET A 103 -15.39 13.32 6.85
N THR A 104 -15.39 12.45 5.84
CA THR A 104 -15.58 11.01 6.03
C THR A 104 -14.37 10.43 6.76
N PHE A 105 -13.25 10.23 6.08
CA PHE A 105 -11.99 9.75 6.68
C PHE A 105 -10.81 10.30 5.85
N PRO A 106 -10.30 11.49 6.20
CA PRO A 106 -9.22 12.13 5.45
C PRO A 106 -7.89 11.39 5.68
N GLN A 107 -7.21 11.02 4.59
CA GLN A 107 -6.00 10.16 4.59
C GLN A 107 -4.92 10.73 3.66
N GLY A 108 -4.60 12.00 3.92
CA GLY A 108 -3.66 12.77 3.13
C GLY A 108 -4.22 14.13 2.75
N CYS A 109 -3.30 15.06 2.55
CA CYS A 109 -3.60 16.35 1.98
C CYS A 109 -2.37 16.90 1.25
N LEU A 110 -2.61 17.79 0.29
CA LEU A 110 -1.60 18.51 -0.48
C LEU A 110 -2.00 19.97 -0.55
N TRP A 111 -1.15 20.88 -0.08
CA TRP A 111 -1.32 22.30 -0.33
C TRP A 111 -0.77 22.66 -1.72
N HIS A 112 -1.56 23.38 -2.51
CA HIS A 112 -1.08 23.88 -3.80
C HIS A 112 -1.81 25.16 -4.22
N LYS A 113 -1.05 26.25 -4.39
CA LYS A 113 -1.51 27.52 -4.98
C LYS A 113 -2.80 28.06 -4.34
N GLY A 114 -2.84 28.09 -3.00
CA GLY A 114 -3.95 28.69 -2.24
C GLY A 114 -5.12 27.76 -1.96
N SER A 115 -5.01 26.47 -2.29
CA SER A 115 -6.02 25.48 -1.93
C SER A 115 -5.38 24.24 -1.32
N LEU A 116 -6.10 23.59 -0.41
CA LEU A 116 -5.77 22.28 0.10
C LEU A 116 -6.56 21.20 -0.64
N TYR A 117 -5.87 20.24 -1.21
CA TYR A 117 -6.45 19.06 -1.84
C TYR A 117 -6.41 17.91 -0.84
N VAL A 118 -7.53 17.20 -0.64
CA VAL A 118 -7.66 16.22 0.44
C VAL A 118 -8.27 14.94 -0.09
N ALA A 119 -7.60 13.81 0.11
CA ALA A 119 -8.21 12.50 -0.07
C ALA A 119 -9.00 12.16 1.18
N SER A 120 -10.31 11.98 1.04
CA SER A 120 -11.17 11.55 2.13
C SER A 120 -12.12 10.50 1.60
N SER A 121 -12.30 9.37 2.31
CA SER A 121 -13.00 8.19 1.78
C SER A 121 -14.19 8.55 0.89
N GLY A 122 -14.14 8.11 -0.37
CA GLY A 122 -15.16 8.39 -1.38
C GLY A 122 -14.79 9.46 -2.42
N ALA A 123 -13.86 10.38 -2.11
CA ALA A 123 -13.51 11.48 -3.01
C ALA A 123 -12.15 12.15 -2.78
N ILE A 124 -11.68 12.85 -3.81
CA ILE A 124 -10.69 13.92 -3.70
C ILE A 124 -11.45 15.26 -3.61
N TRP A 125 -11.14 16.04 -2.58
CA TRP A 125 -11.70 17.37 -2.32
C TRP A 125 -10.70 18.46 -2.64
N LYS A 126 -11.18 19.61 -3.09
CA LYS A 126 -10.47 20.90 -3.10
C LYS A 126 -11.14 21.82 -2.09
N LEU A 127 -10.35 22.31 -1.15
CA LEU A 127 -10.77 23.17 -0.05
C LEU A 127 -10.01 24.49 -0.18
N THR A 128 -10.71 25.62 -0.22
CA THR A 128 -10.09 26.94 -0.41
C THR A 128 -10.53 27.86 0.72
N ASP A 129 -9.55 28.46 1.37
CA ASP A 129 -9.71 29.58 2.32
C ASP A 129 -9.54 30.87 1.50
N THR A 130 -10.62 31.63 1.36
CA THR A 130 -10.69 32.78 0.43
C THR A 130 -10.37 34.11 1.10
N ASP A 131 -10.34 34.15 2.44
CA ASP A 131 -10.07 35.35 3.22
C ASP A 131 -8.88 35.21 4.20
N ASP A 132 -8.20 34.06 4.17
CA ASP A 132 -7.02 33.68 4.96
C ASP A 132 -7.28 33.64 6.47
N ASP A 133 -8.52 33.39 6.90
CA ASP A 133 -8.89 33.26 8.31
C ASP A 133 -8.48 31.90 8.92
N GLY A 134 -8.13 30.93 8.08
CA GLY A 134 -7.77 29.56 8.45
C GLY A 134 -8.88 28.54 8.39
N VAL A 135 -10.01 28.88 7.78
CA VAL A 135 -11.14 28.00 7.54
C VAL A 135 -11.40 27.92 6.03
N ALA A 136 -11.67 26.73 5.53
CA ALA A 136 -12.05 26.55 4.13
C ALA A 136 -13.49 27.04 3.89
N ASP A 137 -13.63 28.13 3.13
CA ASP A 137 -14.91 28.68 2.68
C ASP A 137 -15.52 27.85 1.55
N GLU A 138 -14.69 27.44 0.60
CA GLU A 138 -15.13 26.71 -0.58
C GLU A 138 -14.74 25.24 -0.50
N ARG A 139 -15.71 24.36 -0.79
CA ARG A 139 -15.52 22.92 -0.81
C ARG A 139 -16.02 22.33 -2.12
N VAL A 140 -15.11 21.79 -2.92
CA VAL A 140 -15.41 21.19 -4.22
C VAL A 140 -14.99 19.72 -4.20
N LYS A 141 -15.94 18.81 -4.44
CA LYS A 141 -15.63 17.41 -4.77
C LYS A 141 -15.06 17.38 -6.19
N LEU A 142 -13.77 17.13 -6.34
CA LEU A 142 -13.09 17.15 -7.64
C LEU A 142 -13.30 15.86 -8.42
N VAL A 143 -12.97 14.73 -7.79
CA VAL A 143 -13.01 13.41 -8.41
C VAL A 143 -13.54 12.44 -7.37
N GLY A 144 -14.38 11.49 -7.76
CA GLY A 144 -14.81 10.47 -6.83
C GLY A 144 -15.89 9.52 -7.33
N ASP A 145 -16.61 9.05 -6.33
CA ASP A 145 -17.31 7.76 -6.20
C ASP A 145 -16.33 6.58 -6.10
N PHE A 146 -15.29 6.75 -5.26
CA PHE A 146 -14.43 5.66 -4.80
C PHE A 146 -15.15 4.82 -3.74
N GLY A 147 -15.04 3.50 -3.83
CA GLY A 147 -15.52 2.56 -2.83
C GLY A 147 -14.63 2.57 -1.58
N TYR A 148 -15.21 2.25 -0.42
CA TYR A 148 -14.51 2.12 0.85
C TYR A 148 -15.40 1.43 1.89
N THR A 149 -14.78 0.96 2.97
CA THR A 149 -15.49 0.31 4.09
C THR A 149 -15.24 0.96 5.45
N GLY A 150 -14.25 1.86 5.55
CA GLY A 150 -13.78 2.45 6.81
C GLY A 150 -12.52 1.78 7.38
N ASN A 151 -11.92 0.83 6.67
CA ASN A 151 -10.74 0.07 7.09
C ASN A 151 -9.39 0.66 6.64
N ALA A 152 -9.36 1.92 6.20
CA ALA A 152 -8.19 2.62 5.64
C ALA A 152 -7.59 2.01 4.34
N ALA A 153 -8.24 1.00 3.73
CA ALA A 153 -7.83 0.45 2.44
C ALA A 153 -8.56 1.12 1.26
N ASP A 154 -8.40 2.42 1.13
CA ASP A 154 -9.23 3.32 0.31
C ASP A 154 -8.40 4.42 -0.36
N VAL A 155 -8.91 5.66 -0.45
CA VAL A 155 -8.23 6.73 -1.20
C VAL A 155 -7.23 7.47 -0.32
N HIS A 156 -5.99 7.61 -0.79
CA HIS A 156 -4.88 8.26 -0.08
C HIS A 156 -4.22 9.37 -0.91
N GLY A 157 -3.61 10.35 -0.24
CA GLY A 157 -2.97 11.53 -0.84
C GLY A 157 -3.87 12.78 -0.78
N PRO A 158 -3.87 13.67 -1.80
CA PRO A 158 -3.13 13.60 -3.05
C PRO A 158 -1.64 13.95 -2.93
N PHE A 159 -0.91 13.83 -4.04
CA PHE A 159 0.52 14.08 -4.16
C PHE A 159 0.81 14.91 -5.42
N LEU A 160 1.82 15.78 -5.36
CA LEU A 160 2.23 16.62 -6.48
C LEU A 160 3.23 15.89 -7.39
N GLY A 161 2.86 15.68 -8.66
CA GLY A 161 3.78 15.25 -9.69
C GLY A 161 4.74 16.36 -10.13
N PRO A 162 5.99 16.06 -10.51
CA PRO A 162 6.98 17.07 -10.90
C PRO A 162 6.57 17.86 -12.16
N GLU A 163 5.72 17.27 -13.00
CA GLU A 163 5.13 17.88 -14.17
C GLU A 163 3.95 18.82 -13.88
N GLY A 164 3.48 18.89 -12.62
CA GLY A 164 2.36 19.76 -12.23
C GLY A 164 0.98 19.11 -12.31
N ARG A 165 0.91 17.78 -12.16
CA ARG A 165 -0.36 17.03 -12.04
C ARG A 165 -0.61 16.59 -10.60
N LEU A 166 -1.89 16.41 -10.27
CA LEU A 166 -2.34 15.85 -8.99
C LEU A 166 -2.39 14.33 -9.09
N TYR A 167 -1.81 13.60 -8.15
CA TYR A 167 -1.85 12.13 -8.08
C TYR A 167 -2.51 11.64 -6.80
N TRP A 168 -3.14 10.47 -6.83
CA TRP A 168 -3.64 9.82 -5.62
C TRP A 168 -3.66 8.30 -5.78
N CYS A 169 -3.69 7.61 -4.65
CA CYS A 169 -3.78 6.17 -4.57
C CYS A 169 -5.23 5.76 -4.27
N GLU A 170 -5.72 4.72 -4.93
CA GLU A 170 -7.02 4.12 -4.64
C GLU A 170 -6.85 2.65 -4.25
N GLY A 171 -7.39 2.29 -3.09
CA GLY A 171 -7.46 0.93 -2.59
C GLY A 171 -8.49 0.04 -3.28
N ARG A 172 -8.58 -1.20 -2.82
CA ARG A 172 -9.25 -2.32 -3.51
C ARG A 172 -10.79 -2.32 -3.60
N HIS A 173 -11.46 -1.25 -3.19
CA HIS A 173 -12.92 -1.25 -3.09
C HIS A 173 -13.61 -0.75 -4.36
N GLY A 174 -12.83 -0.44 -5.41
CA GLY A 174 -13.31 -0.05 -6.71
C GLY A 174 -13.82 1.39 -6.77
N HIS A 175 -14.29 1.78 -7.95
CA HIS A 175 -14.75 3.14 -8.22
C HIS A 175 -15.69 3.20 -9.43
N GLU A 176 -16.42 4.31 -9.51
CA GLU A 176 -17.16 4.74 -10.70
C GLU A 176 -16.95 6.23 -10.94
N ILE A 177 -15.85 6.58 -11.60
CA ILE A 177 -15.48 7.98 -11.85
C ILE A 177 -16.22 8.48 -13.09
N LYS A 178 -16.88 9.63 -12.95
CA LYS A 178 -17.55 10.35 -14.03
C LYS A 178 -17.00 11.76 -14.19
N ASP A 179 -17.06 12.27 -15.40
CA ASP A 179 -16.80 13.69 -15.66
C ASP A 179 -17.97 14.58 -15.20
N ALA A 180 -17.79 15.90 -15.30
CA ALA A 180 -18.81 16.88 -14.94
C ALA A 180 -20.09 16.78 -15.78
N ALA A 181 -20.03 16.17 -16.98
CA ALA A 181 -21.19 15.92 -17.84
C ALA A 181 -21.88 14.57 -17.51
N GLY A 182 -21.35 13.79 -16.57
CA GLY A 182 -21.85 12.49 -16.16
C GLY A 182 -21.38 11.33 -17.05
N ASN A 183 -20.46 11.56 -17.98
CA ASN A 183 -19.88 10.49 -18.79
C ASN A 183 -18.93 9.66 -17.93
N LEU A 184 -18.99 8.34 -18.09
CA LEU A 184 -18.09 7.42 -17.40
C LEU A 184 -16.66 7.61 -17.90
N ILE A 185 -15.74 7.90 -16.97
CA ILE A 185 -14.30 8.01 -17.23
C ILE A 185 -13.60 6.71 -16.89
N SER A 186 -13.86 6.16 -15.70
CA SER A 186 -13.27 4.91 -15.25
C SER A 186 -14.24 4.17 -14.34
N LYS A 187 -14.32 2.86 -14.53
CA LYS A 187 -15.01 1.94 -13.64
C LYS A 187 -14.14 0.71 -13.44
N GLY A 188 -13.98 0.26 -12.21
CA GLY A 188 -13.14 -0.88 -11.91
C GLY A 188 -13.20 -1.25 -10.44
N LYS A 189 -12.68 -2.43 -10.10
CA LYS A 189 -12.61 -2.91 -8.71
C LYS A 189 -11.18 -3.10 -8.22
N ALA A 190 -10.24 -3.18 -9.14
CA ALA A 190 -8.84 -3.20 -8.80
C ALA A 190 -8.33 -1.82 -8.33
N ALA A 191 -7.42 -1.84 -7.38
CA ALA A 191 -6.69 -0.66 -6.96
C ALA A 191 -5.88 -0.04 -8.11
N ARG A 192 -5.78 1.29 -8.09
CA ARG A 192 -5.10 2.09 -9.10
C ARG A 192 -4.36 3.26 -8.46
N ILE A 193 -3.34 3.74 -9.16
CA ILE A 193 -2.82 5.09 -8.96
C ILE A 193 -3.36 5.95 -10.10
N PHE A 194 -4.00 7.06 -9.73
CA PHE A 194 -4.61 8.00 -10.68
C PHE A 194 -3.84 9.31 -10.73
N SER A 195 -4.08 10.07 -11.79
CA SER A 195 -3.71 11.48 -11.88
C SER A 195 -4.80 12.32 -12.51
N SER A 196 -4.80 13.63 -12.27
CA SER A 196 -5.62 14.61 -12.96
C SER A 196 -4.95 15.98 -13.01
N ASN A 197 -5.55 16.91 -13.76
CA ASN A 197 -5.32 18.32 -13.55
C ASN A 197 -5.93 18.77 -12.20
N PHE A 198 -5.48 19.91 -11.67
CA PHE A 198 -5.94 20.45 -10.39
C PHE A 198 -7.41 20.92 -10.38
N ASP A 199 -8.03 21.02 -11.55
CA ASP A 199 -9.47 21.29 -11.70
C ASP A 199 -10.32 20.01 -11.79
N GLY A 200 -9.70 18.83 -11.65
CA GLY A 200 -10.38 17.53 -11.77
C GLY A 200 -10.57 17.06 -13.22
N SER A 201 -10.11 17.81 -14.22
CA SER A 201 -10.13 17.37 -15.63
C SER A 201 -9.01 16.38 -15.95
N ASP A 202 -9.17 15.65 -17.06
CA ASP A 202 -8.15 14.73 -17.58
C ASP A 202 -7.70 13.68 -16.56
N VAL A 203 -8.67 13.00 -15.93
CA VAL A 203 -8.40 11.89 -15.02
C VAL A 203 -7.84 10.70 -15.80
N GLN A 204 -6.67 10.22 -15.37
CA GLN A 204 -5.92 9.14 -16.02
C GLN A 204 -5.49 8.08 -15.01
N THR A 205 -5.56 6.81 -15.40
CA THR A 205 -4.91 5.72 -14.64
C THR A 205 -3.42 5.71 -14.97
N TYR A 206 -2.57 5.90 -13.97
CA TYR A 206 -1.12 5.82 -14.12
C TYR A 206 -0.64 4.36 -14.14
N CYS A 207 -1.03 3.57 -13.14
CA CYS A 207 -0.76 2.13 -13.08
C CYS A 207 -1.82 1.44 -12.21
N ALA A 208 -1.83 0.11 -12.18
CA ALA A 208 -2.89 -0.62 -11.50
C ALA A 208 -2.55 -2.06 -11.12
N GLY A 209 -3.49 -2.73 -10.46
CA GLY A 209 -3.37 -4.13 -10.09
C GLY A 209 -2.45 -4.36 -8.90
N GLY A 210 -2.51 -5.54 -8.30
CA GLY A 210 -1.62 -6.01 -7.23
C GLY A 210 -1.52 -5.21 -5.94
N MET A 211 -2.29 -4.15 -5.82
CA MET A 211 -2.31 -3.30 -4.64
C MET A 211 -3.59 -3.63 -3.85
N ASP A 212 -3.46 -3.94 -2.56
CA ASP A 212 -4.63 -3.97 -1.67
C ASP A 212 -4.95 -2.55 -1.21
N ASN A 213 -3.90 -1.87 -0.74
CA ASN A 213 -3.95 -0.50 -0.25
C ASN A 213 -2.62 0.22 -0.57
N PRO A 214 -2.47 0.80 -1.78
CA PRO A 214 -1.39 1.74 -2.05
C PRO A 214 -1.63 3.00 -1.21
N VAL A 215 -0.64 3.44 -0.45
CA VAL A 215 -0.82 4.53 0.53
C VAL A 215 -0.17 5.80 0.03
N GLU A 216 1.16 5.82 -0.07
CA GLU A 216 1.88 7.04 -0.40
C GLU A 216 2.82 6.87 -1.58
N ILE A 217 3.00 7.95 -2.34
CA ILE A 217 3.97 8.02 -3.44
C ILE A 217 4.88 9.24 -3.30
N VAL A 218 6.11 9.07 -3.78
CA VAL A 218 7.09 10.15 -3.94
C VAL A 218 7.73 10.08 -5.33
N PHE A 219 8.22 11.21 -5.81
CA PHE A 219 8.94 11.30 -7.08
C PHE A 219 10.42 11.54 -6.82
N THR A 220 11.26 10.71 -7.43
CA THR A 220 12.70 11.01 -7.50
C THR A 220 12.93 12.29 -8.32
N PRO A 221 14.11 12.93 -8.23
CA PRO A 221 14.43 14.09 -9.07
C PRO A 221 14.35 13.83 -10.58
N ALA A 222 14.52 12.57 -11.00
CA ALA A 222 14.37 12.17 -12.39
C ALA A 222 12.90 11.97 -12.83
N GLY A 223 11.94 12.08 -11.91
CA GLY A 223 10.52 11.88 -12.15
C GLY A 223 10.05 10.43 -12.03
N GLU A 224 10.86 9.54 -11.49
CA GLU A 224 10.46 8.15 -11.21
C GLU A 224 9.57 8.09 -9.97
N MET A 225 8.45 7.36 -10.06
CA MET A 225 7.48 7.23 -8.96
C MET A 225 7.79 6.01 -8.09
N LEU A 226 8.03 6.25 -6.81
CA LEU A 226 8.14 5.22 -5.78
C LEU A 226 6.91 5.30 -4.88
N GLY A 227 6.48 4.18 -4.29
CA GLY A 227 5.40 4.21 -3.33
C GLY A 227 5.28 2.99 -2.43
N THR A 228 4.51 3.16 -1.37
CA THR A 228 4.20 2.13 -0.38
C THR A 228 2.87 1.46 -0.72
N VAL A 229 2.79 0.16 -0.45
CA VAL A 229 1.56 -0.61 -0.62
C VAL A 229 1.46 -1.69 0.44
N ASN A 230 0.28 -1.81 1.04
CA ASN A 230 0.00 -2.91 1.95
C ASN A 230 -0.53 -4.11 1.17
N LEU A 231 -0.13 -5.29 1.64
CA LEU A 231 -0.66 -6.58 1.22
C LEU A 231 -0.55 -6.85 -0.28
N MET A 232 0.56 -6.46 -0.91
CA MET A 232 0.90 -6.83 -2.28
C MET A 232 1.01 -8.36 -2.42
N TYR A 233 0.40 -8.94 -3.45
CA TYR A 233 0.34 -10.40 -3.64
C TYR A 233 1.55 -10.94 -4.39
N SER A 234 2.73 -10.45 -4.01
CA SER A 234 4.00 -11.11 -4.28
C SER A 234 4.05 -12.51 -3.65
N GLN A 235 5.10 -13.27 -3.92
CA GLN A 235 5.32 -14.58 -3.29
C GLN A 235 6.64 -14.55 -2.52
N PRO A 236 6.62 -14.34 -1.18
CA PRO A 236 5.44 -14.27 -0.30
C PRO A 236 4.68 -12.94 -0.37
N ARG A 237 3.40 -12.95 -0.01
CA ARG A 237 2.56 -11.72 0.12
C ARG A 237 3.12 -10.85 1.24
N GLY A 238 3.16 -9.53 1.04
CA GLY A 238 3.65 -8.60 2.05
C GLY A 238 3.38 -7.15 1.73
N ASP A 239 3.82 -6.29 2.64
CA ASP A 239 3.79 -4.84 2.52
C ASP A 239 5.09 -4.41 1.85
N CYS A 240 5.00 -3.56 0.83
CA CYS A 240 6.09 -3.38 -0.13
C CYS A 240 6.41 -1.91 -0.39
N LEU A 241 7.68 -1.66 -0.74
CA LEU A 241 8.09 -0.50 -1.52
C LEU A 241 8.09 -0.92 -2.99
N VAL A 242 7.49 -0.11 -3.85
CA VAL A 242 7.33 -0.41 -5.27
C VAL A 242 7.77 0.78 -6.12
N HIS A 243 8.34 0.48 -7.28
CA HIS A 243 8.55 1.45 -8.34
C HIS A 243 7.37 1.37 -9.31
N TRP A 244 6.49 2.37 -9.22
CA TRP A 244 5.28 2.47 -10.04
C TRP A 244 5.64 2.94 -11.45
N GLN A 245 5.45 2.07 -12.44
CA GLN A 245 5.73 2.38 -13.84
C GLN A 245 4.44 2.63 -14.60
N LYS A 246 4.45 3.62 -15.51
CA LYS A 246 3.26 3.98 -16.31
C LYS A 246 2.73 2.79 -17.10
N GLY A 247 1.45 2.49 -16.94
CA GLY A 247 0.75 1.35 -17.52
C GLY A 247 1.05 0.01 -16.84
N GLY A 248 1.89 0.01 -15.79
CA GLY A 248 2.32 -1.17 -15.07
C GLY A 248 1.14 -1.91 -14.42
N VAL A 249 1.20 -3.25 -14.49
CA VAL A 249 0.26 -4.14 -13.80
C VAL A 249 1.02 -5.00 -12.80
N TYR A 250 0.52 -5.03 -11.56
CA TYR A 250 1.17 -5.67 -10.42
C TYR A 250 0.36 -6.89 -9.92
N PRO A 251 0.99 -7.85 -9.20
CA PRO A 251 0.37 -9.15 -8.90
C PRO A 251 -0.78 -9.10 -7.90
N ARG A 252 -1.97 -9.61 -8.30
CA ARG A 252 -3.15 -9.87 -7.44
C ARG A 252 -3.76 -11.25 -7.67
N THR A 253 -3.11 -12.29 -7.18
CA THR A 253 -3.37 -13.69 -7.57
C THR A 253 -4.55 -14.37 -6.88
N ASP A 254 -5.22 -13.71 -5.93
CA ASP A 254 -6.32 -14.27 -5.15
C ASP A 254 -7.71 -13.99 -5.72
N PHE A 255 -7.83 -13.19 -6.77
CA PHE A 255 -9.09 -12.99 -7.49
C PHE A 255 -9.26 -14.07 -8.56
N ALA A 256 -10.41 -14.74 -8.55
CA ALA A 256 -10.61 -15.96 -9.34
C ALA A 256 -10.72 -15.79 -10.86
N GLU A 257 -11.04 -14.59 -11.34
CA GLU A 257 -10.87 -14.21 -12.75
C GLU A 257 -9.68 -13.27 -12.99
N GLY A 258 -8.89 -13.00 -11.93
CA GLY A 258 -7.76 -12.09 -11.93
C GLY A 258 -8.20 -10.65 -12.16
N LEU A 259 -8.09 -9.79 -11.15
CA LEU A 259 -8.32 -8.34 -11.34
C LEU A 259 -7.41 -7.72 -12.39
N GLU A 260 -6.30 -8.37 -12.67
CA GLU A 260 -5.44 -8.01 -13.79
C GLU A 260 -6.15 -8.00 -15.16
N SER A 261 -7.31 -8.65 -15.29
CA SER A 261 -8.09 -8.69 -16.53
C SER A 261 -8.81 -7.36 -16.82
N GLU A 262 -8.91 -6.45 -15.84
CA GLU A 262 -9.33 -5.05 -16.05
C GLU A 262 -8.32 -4.26 -16.90
N PHE A 263 -7.09 -4.77 -17.06
CA PHE A 263 -5.96 -3.97 -17.53
C PHE A 263 -5.27 -4.54 -18.75
N ILE A 264 -4.57 -3.62 -19.43
CA ILE A 264 -3.66 -3.96 -20.51
C ILE A 264 -2.47 -4.73 -19.93
N ARG A 265 -2.31 -5.98 -20.36
CA ARG A 265 -1.18 -6.83 -19.97
C ARG A 265 -0.08 -6.80 -21.01
N THR A 266 1.12 -6.45 -20.57
CA THR A 266 2.33 -6.42 -21.42
C THR A 266 3.21 -7.67 -21.21
N GLY A 267 2.62 -8.80 -20.81
CA GLY A 267 3.33 -10.00 -20.39
C GLY A 267 3.39 -10.15 -18.87
N ASP A 268 4.61 -10.34 -18.34
CA ASP A 268 4.86 -10.53 -16.91
C ASP A 268 4.36 -9.34 -16.07
N LEU A 269 3.96 -9.64 -14.84
CA LEU A 269 3.63 -8.63 -13.83
C LEU A 269 4.91 -7.95 -13.34
N LEU A 270 4.83 -6.65 -13.05
CA LEU A 270 5.96 -5.92 -12.49
C LEU A 270 6.15 -6.27 -11.00
N PRO A 271 7.40 -6.46 -10.52
CA PRO A 271 7.68 -6.84 -9.14
C PRO A 271 7.74 -5.62 -8.20
N GLU A 272 7.71 -5.90 -6.90
CA GLU A 272 8.11 -4.98 -5.85
C GLU A 272 9.63 -4.67 -5.88
N VAL A 273 10.03 -3.55 -5.26
CA VAL A 273 11.45 -3.21 -5.02
C VAL A 273 11.94 -3.85 -3.72
N LEU A 274 11.11 -3.81 -2.69
CA LEU A 274 11.39 -4.38 -1.37
C LEU A 274 10.10 -4.88 -0.74
N ASN A 275 10.15 -6.07 -0.14
CA ASN A 275 9.07 -6.64 0.66
C ASN A 275 9.46 -6.59 2.14
N PHE A 276 8.68 -5.87 2.94
CA PHE A 276 8.90 -5.67 4.37
C PHE A 276 8.25 -6.76 5.24
N GLY A 277 7.52 -7.71 4.65
CA GLY A 277 6.64 -8.62 5.38
C GLY A 277 5.33 -7.93 5.78
N HIS A 278 4.72 -8.31 6.90
CA HIS A 278 3.46 -7.71 7.37
C HIS A 278 3.73 -6.69 8.48
N VAL A 279 3.95 -5.44 8.08
CA VAL A 279 4.37 -4.32 8.95
C VAL A 279 3.45 -3.10 8.87
N ALA A 280 2.43 -3.14 8.00
CA ALA A 280 1.55 -2.01 7.70
C ALA A 280 2.35 -0.74 7.33
N VAL A 281 2.90 -0.72 6.12
CA VAL A 281 3.59 0.47 5.59
C VAL A 281 2.56 1.58 5.32
N SER A 282 2.94 2.83 5.59
CA SER A 282 2.08 3.98 5.32
C SER A 282 2.91 5.11 4.70
N GLY A 283 3.20 6.15 5.48
CA GLY A 283 4.16 7.22 5.24
C GLY A 283 5.40 6.90 4.41
N LEU A 284 5.72 7.74 3.44
CA LEU A 284 6.92 7.66 2.60
C LEU A 284 7.51 9.06 2.31
N CYS A 285 8.74 9.32 2.79
CA CYS A 285 9.46 10.56 2.48
C CYS A 285 10.72 10.27 1.67
N LEU A 286 10.93 10.99 0.56
CA LEU A 286 12.24 11.06 -0.09
C LEU A 286 13.14 12.04 0.68
N ASP A 287 14.39 11.66 0.95
CA ASP A 287 15.36 12.61 1.52
C ASP A 287 15.80 13.61 0.46
N LYS A 288 15.44 14.90 0.62
CA LYS A 288 15.88 15.96 -0.29
C LYS A 288 17.41 16.09 -0.30
N ALA A 289 18.07 15.71 0.80
CA ALA A 289 19.53 15.76 0.91
C ALA A 289 20.24 14.58 0.22
N ASN A 290 19.57 13.45 0.02
CA ASN A 290 20.10 12.32 -0.73
C ASN A 290 18.94 11.61 -1.44
N PRO A 291 18.68 11.92 -2.72
CA PRO A 291 17.53 11.39 -3.45
C PRO A 291 17.56 9.88 -3.75
N ASN A 292 18.55 9.16 -3.24
CA ASN A 292 18.55 7.69 -3.21
C ASN A 292 18.02 7.12 -1.89
N VAL A 293 17.67 7.97 -0.92
CA VAL A 293 17.21 7.57 0.41
C VAL A 293 15.73 7.86 0.53
N VAL A 294 14.98 6.87 0.99
CA VAL A 294 13.59 7.06 1.43
C VAL A 294 13.43 6.63 2.89
N PHE A 295 12.58 7.35 3.62
CA PHE A 295 12.10 6.99 4.95
C PHE A 295 10.70 6.41 4.82
N VAL A 296 10.46 5.25 5.42
CA VAL A 296 9.19 4.53 5.35
C VAL A 296 8.67 4.30 6.77
N THR A 297 7.45 4.72 7.06
CA THR A 297 6.81 4.42 8.33
C THR A 297 6.29 2.98 8.34
N GLN A 298 6.40 2.31 9.49
CA GLN A 298 5.86 0.99 9.72
C GLN A 298 4.98 1.02 10.97
N PHE A 299 3.67 0.98 10.74
CA PHE A 299 2.66 1.11 11.77
C PHE A 299 2.74 -0.03 12.79
N ASN A 300 2.85 -1.28 12.34
CA ASN A 300 2.77 -2.47 13.20
C ASN A 300 4.08 -2.86 13.91
N THR A 301 5.17 -2.19 13.58
CA THR A 301 6.51 -2.43 14.16
C THR A 301 7.09 -1.17 14.79
N ASN A 302 6.24 -0.14 14.96
CA ASN A 302 6.47 1.06 15.76
C ASN A 302 7.76 1.80 15.37
N ARG A 303 8.03 1.94 14.06
CA ARG A 303 9.30 2.48 13.57
C ARG A 303 9.20 3.22 12.24
N ILE A 304 10.27 3.94 11.95
CA ILE A 304 10.61 4.50 10.66
C ILE A 304 11.89 3.81 10.19
N VAL A 305 11.85 3.23 9.00
CA VAL A 305 13.01 2.59 8.37
C VAL A 305 13.60 3.49 7.31
N ARG A 306 14.91 3.53 7.25
CA ARG A 306 15.66 4.20 6.19
C ARG A 306 16.07 3.17 5.14
N VAL A 307 15.69 3.41 3.89
CA VAL A 307 16.00 2.54 2.75
C VAL A 307 16.86 3.31 1.77
N GLU A 308 18.06 2.81 1.52
CA GLU A 308 18.95 3.32 0.48
C GLU A 308 18.74 2.53 -0.80
N LEU A 309 18.44 3.22 -1.88
CA LEU A 309 18.20 2.69 -3.20
C LEU A 309 19.45 2.82 -4.07
N LYS A 310 19.59 1.90 -5.02
CA LYS A 310 20.54 2.00 -6.12
C LYS A 310 19.86 1.60 -7.44
N PRO A 311 20.30 2.15 -8.58
CA PRO A 311 19.83 1.69 -9.88
C PRO A 311 20.06 0.18 -10.06
N SER A 312 19.06 -0.52 -10.60
CA SER A 312 19.10 -1.94 -10.92
C SER A 312 18.31 -2.18 -12.19
N GLY A 313 19.01 -2.24 -13.33
CA GLY A 313 18.35 -2.27 -14.64
C GLY A 313 17.53 -0.99 -14.85
N SER A 314 16.27 -1.15 -15.25
CA SER A 314 15.30 -0.08 -15.46
C SER A 314 14.48 0.24 -14.20
N THR A 315 14.85 -0.36 -13.06
CA THR A 315 14.22 -0.16 -11.75
C THR A 315 15.27 0.09 -10.67
N PHE A 316 14.87 -0.05 -9.41
CA PHE A 316 15.73 0.12 -8.24
C PHE A 316 15.94 -1.21 -7.51
N ALA A 317 17.05 -1.31 -6.81
CA ALA A 317 17.29 -2.33 -5.79
C ALA A 317 17.69 -1.65 -4.49
N VAL A 318 17.54 -2.37 -3.38
CA VAL A 318 17.99 -1.89 -2.07
C VAL A 318 19.50 -2.05 -1.96
N ALA A 319 20.20 -0.94 -1.71
CA ALA A 319 21.61 -0.92 -1.38
C ALA A 319 21.82 -1.21 0.12
N ASN A 320 20.98 -0.63 0.97
CA ASN A 320 21.02 -0.79 2.41
C ASN A 320 19.63 -0.52 3.02
N GLN A 321 19.34 -1.14 4.16
CA GLN A 321 18.14 -0.90 4.94
C GLN A 321 18.52 -0.91 6.42
N SER A 322 18.06 0.09 7.17
CA SER A 322 18.28 0.18 8.61
C SER A 322 17.09 0.80 9.32
N ASP A 323 16.91 0.46 10.59
CA ASP A 323 16.04 1.23 11.48
C ASP A 323 16.58 2.67 11.60
N PHE A 324 15.69 3.65 11.55
CA PHE A 324 16.05 5.07 11.66
C PHE A 324 15.42 5.75 12.87
N ALA A 325 14.16 5.47 13.17
CA ALA A 325 13.56 5.89 14.43
C ALA A 325 12.70 4.76 14.95
N VAL A 326 12.89 4.35 16.20
CA VAL A 326 12.18 3.20 16.78
C VAL A 326 11.55 3.62 18.09
N SER A 327 10.27 3.30 18.27
CA SER A 327 9.64 3.47 19.57
C SER A 327 9.63 2.16 20.34
N PRO A 328 9.99 2.15 21.64
CA PRO A 328 9.71 1.02 22.51
C PRO A 328 8.23 0.93 22.89
N SER A 329 7.43 1.96 22.60
CA SER A 329 5.99 1.97 22.85
C SER A 329 5.25 1.19 21.77
N HIS A 330 4.49 0.17 22.18
CA HIS A 330 3.55 -0.52 21.30
C HIS A 330 2.39 0.37 20.82
N ASP A 331 2.18 1.50 21.49
CA ASP A 331 1.10 2.43 21.22
C ASP A 331 1.50 3.58 20.28
N PHE A 332 2.77 3.59 19.82
CA PHE A 332 3.28 4.50 18.79
C PHE A 332 2.99 3.95 17.39
N HIS A 333 2.14 4.61 16.63
CA HIS A 333 1.65 4.16 15.34
C HIS A 333 1.94 5.22 14.26
N PRO A 334 3.16 5.21 13.69
CA PRO A 334 3.55 6.22 12.72
C PRO A 334 2.79 6.03 11.41
N THR A 335 2.06 7.05 11.00
CA THR A 335 1.24 7.05 9.77
C THR A 335 1.87 7.85 8.65
N ASP A 336 2.72 8.82 8.98
CA ASP A 336 3.35 9.69 8.00
C ASP A 336 4.75 10.15 8.46
N VAL A 337 5.59 10.48 7.47
CA VAL A 337 6.87 11.14 7.66
C VAL A 337 7.07 12.13 6.52
N LEU A 338 7.43 13.37 6.84
CA LEU A 338 7.65 14.42 5.85
C LEU A 338 8.83 15.33 6.24
N GLN A 339 9.49 15.93 5.26
CA GLN A 339 10.67 16.76 5.48
C GLN A 339 10.36 18.26 5.40
N ASP A 340 10.64 18.97 6.49
CA ASP A 340 10.53 20.42 6.61
C ASP A 340 11.65 21.14 5.83
N ALA A 341 11.53 22.46 5.64
CA ALA A 341 12.45 23.30 4.90
C ALA A 341 13.87 23.34 5.49
N ASP A 342 14.03 23.12 6.80
CA ASP A 342 15.34 23.02 7.46
C ASP A 342 15.98 21.63 7.33
N GLY A 343 15.34 20.70 6.63
CA GLY A 343 15.80 19.33 6.42
C GLY A 343 15.46 18.37 7.57
N SER A 344 14.83 18.85 8.65
CA SER A 344 14.31 17.98 9.72
C SER A 344 13.11 17.17 9.24
N LEU A 345 12.90 16.02 9.86
CA LEU A 345 11.76 15.15 9.56
C LEU A 345 10.67 15.34 10.62
N LEU A 346 9.45 15.58 10.18
CA LEU A 346 8.26 15.43 11.01
C LEU A 346 7.76 14.00 10.89
N VAL A 347 7.48 13.37 12.02
CA VAL A 347 6.90 12.02 12.14
C VAL A 347 5.53 12.17 12.78
N ILE A 348 4.50 11.70 12.09
CA ILE A 348 3.12 11.76 12.55
C ILE A 348 2.73 10.43 13.18
N ASP A 349 2.39 10.47 14.46
CA ASP A 349 1.85 9.34 15.21
C ASP A 349 0.36 9.54 15.44
N THR A 350 -0.46 8.57 15.02
CA THR A 350 -1.92 8.65 15.19
C THR A 350 -2.40 8.23 16.59
N GLY A 351 -1.54 7.59 17.37
CA GLY A 351 -1.90 6.99 18.66
C GLY A 351 -2.64 5.66 18.51
N GLY A 352 -3.35 5.23 19.55
CA GLY A 352 -3.85 3.85 19.68
C GLY A 352 -5.29 3.60 19.22
N TRP A 353 -5.92 4.54 18.51
CA TRP A 353 -7.36 4.46 18.23
C TRP A 353 -7.73 3.46 17.13
N PHE A 354 -6.92 3.31 16.08
CA PHE A 354 -7.30 2.60 14.87
C PHE A 354 -7.22 1.08 15.04
N ARG A 355 -8.30 0.36 14.66
CA ARG A 355 -8.35 -1.11 14.68
C ARG A 355 -8.87 -1.75 13.39
N ILE A 356 -9.75 -1.08 12.65
CA ILE A 356 -10.49 -1.72 11.54
C ILE A 356 -9.51 -2.09 10.42
N GLY A 357 -9.41 -3.38 10.10
CA GLY A 357 -8.54 -3.86 9.01
C GLY A 357 -7.06 -4.00 9.39
N CYS A 358 -6.65 -3.65 10.62
CA CYS A 358 -5.30 -3.86 11.11
C CYS A 358 -5.20 -5.23 11.82
N PRO A 359 -4.34 -6.16 11.35
CA PRO A 359 -4.23 -7.49 11.95
C PRO A 359 -3.53 -7.52 13.32
N LYS A 360 -2.87 -6.43 13.75
CA LYS A 360 -2.22 -6.34 15.07
C LYS A 360 -2.95 -5.44 16.06
N SER A 361 -3.63 -4.39 15.60
CA SER A 361 -4.40 -3.51 16.47
C SER A 361 -5.79 -4.11 16.72
N GLU A 362 -5.83 -5.19 17.51
CA GLU A 362 -7.08 -5.92 17.80
C GLU A 362 -8.04 -5.12 18.70
N LEU A 363 -7.51 -4.18 19.50
CA LEU A 363 -8.26 -3.35 20.43
C LEU A 363 -8.00 -1.86 20.18
N ALA A 364 -9.06 -1.10 19.94
CA ALA A 364 -9.00 0.36 19.85
C ALA A 364 -8.82 0.98 21.25
N LYS A 365 -7.83 1.85 21.38
CA LYS A 365 -7.53 2.65 22.58
C LYS A 365 -7.59 4.16 22.23
N PRO A 366 -8.78 4.74 22.00
CA PRO A 366 -8.91 6.14 21.58
C PRO A 366 -8.35 7.15 22.60
N ASP A 367 -8.25 6.77 23.88
CA ASP A 367 -7.64 7.62 24.90
C ASP A 367 -6.12 7.78 24.73
N ILE A 368 -5.48 6.84 24.01
CA ILE A 368 -4.09 6.96 23.59
C ILE A 368 -4.03 7.86 22.36
N ARG A 369 -3.84 9.15 22.64
CA ARG A 369 -3.67 10.19 21.63
C ARG A 369 -2.26 10.15 21.05
N GLY A 370 -2.18 10.46 19.76
CA GLY A 370 -0.94 10.64 19.03
C GLY A 370 -0.33 12.03 19.21
N ALA A 371 0.75 12.28 18.48
CA ALA A 371 1.48 13.54 18.47
C ALA A 371 2.32 13.66 17.19
N ILE A 372 2.94 14.82 16.96
CA ILE A 372 3.90 15.02 15.88
C ILE A 372 5.27 15.24 16.50
N TYR A 373 6.26 14.48 16.02
CA TYR A 373 7.66 14.54 16.49
C TYR A 373 8.55 15.12 15.41
N ARG A 374 9.53 15.94 15.78
CA ARG A 374 10.54 16.48 14.90
C ARG A 374 11.88 15.81 15.16
N ILE A 375 12.45 15.19 14.14
CA ILE A 375 13.80 14.60 14.17
C ILE A 375 14.74 15.58 13.48
N ARG A 376 15.65 16.19 14.24
CA ARG A 376 16.65 17.15 13.73
C ARG A 376 18.04 16.55 13.67
N LYS A 377 18.81 17.00 12.68
CA LYS A 377 20.27 16.78 12.62
C LYS A 377 20.95 17.63 13.68
N THR A 378 21.96 17.07 14.34
CA THR A 378 22.85 17.81 15.26
C THR A 378 24.10 18.30 14.54
N LYS A 379 24.96 19.05 15.24
CA LYS A 379 26.27 19.46 14.71
C LYS A 379 27.22 18.29 14.40
N SER A 380 26.96 17.10 14.96
CA SER A 380 27.74 15.89 14.67
C SER A 380 27.18 15.08 13.51
N SER A 381 26.03 15.46 12.94
CA SER A 381 25.50 14.81 11.74
C SER A 381 26.48 14.96 10.57
N PRO A 382 26.53 13.96 9.67
CA PRO A 382 27.16 14.14 8.38
C PRO A 382 26.56 15.37 7.67
N ALA A 383 27.41 16.15 7.00
CA ALA A 383 26.94 17.24 6.17
C ALA A 383 26.11 16.69 5.00
N ASP A 384 25.07 17.44 4.62
CA ASP A 384 24.25 17.09 3.47
C ASP A 384 25.06 17.18 2.19
N ALA A 385 25.07 16.09 1.43
CA ALA A 385 25.92 15.95 0.26
C ALA A 385 25.50 16.87 -0.91
N THR A 386 24.33 17.50 -0.83
CA THR A 386 23.59 18.04 -1.99
C THR A 386 23.27 19.52 -1.94
N ASN A 387 23.71 20.27 -0.93
CA ASN A 387 23.43 21.73 -0.88
C ASN A 387 23.95 22.50 -2.11
N ASP A 388 24.83 21.89 -2.93
CA ASP A 388 25.30 22.42 -4.21
C ASP A 388 25.36 21.35 -5.33
N ASP A 389 24.48 20.33 -5.34
CA ASP A 389 24.50 19.30 -6.41
C ASP A 389 24.03 19.90 -7.76
N PRO A 390 24.94 20.07 -8.75
CA PRO A 390 24.59 20.67 -10.04
C PRO A 390 23.64 19.80 -10.86
N VAL A 391 23.63 18.48 -10.64
CA VAL A 391 22.71 17.56 -11.31
C VAL A 391 21.29 17.80 -10.80
N LEU A 392 21.10 17.82 -9.48
CA LEU A 392 19.80 18.07 -8.86
C LEU A 392 19.21 19.43 -9.26
N ALA A 393 20.03 20.49 -9.22
CA ALA A 393 19.61 21.82 -9.65
C ALA A 393 19.16 21.84 -11.13
N THR A 394 19.86 21.09 -12.00
CA THR A 394 19.49 20.96 -13.41
C THR A 394 18.17 20.19 -13.59
N GLN A 395 17.96 19.11 -12.84
CA GLN A 395 16.71 18.35 -12.87
C GLN A 395 15.51 19.21 -12.44
N GLN A 396 15.64 19.97 -11.33
CA GLN A 396 14.62 20.91 -10.87
C GLN A 396 14.30 21.98 -11.92
N LYS A 397 15.33 22.49 -12.61
CA LYS A 397 15.15 23.44 -13.71
C LYS A 397 14.36 22.83 -14.88
N ILE A 398 14.66 21.59 -15.27
CA ILE A 398 13.91 20.88 -16.32
C ILE A 398 12.43 20.77 -15.95
N TRP A 399 12.12 20.39 -14.72
CA TRP A 399 10.73 20.29 -14.25
C TRP A 399 10.01 21.65 -14.19
N SER A 400 10.72 22.69 -13.74
CA SER A 400 10.18 24.06 -13.75
C SER A 400 9.84 24.53 -15.17
N LEU A 401 10.69 24.19 -16.15
CA LEU A 401 10.42 24.46 -17.56
C LEU A 401 9.22 23.66 -18.09
N ARG A 402 9.14 22.36 -17.73
CA ARG A 402 8.04 21.47 -18.11
C ARG A 402 6.69 22.03 -17.69
N GLN A 403 6.55 22.52 -16.46
CA GLN A 403 5.26 23.03 -15.93
C GLN A 403 4.70 24.23 -16.70
N THR A 404 5.49 24.90 -17.55
CA THR A 404 5.00 26.01 -18.38
C THR A 404 4.36 25.55 -19.69
N GLU A 405 4.68 24.33 -20.16
CA GLU A 405 4.12 23.72 -21.36
C GLU A 405 4.15 24.61 -22.62
N THR A 406 5.28 25.30 -22.86
CA THR A 406 5.48 26.22 -23.99
C THR A 406 6.52 25.67 -24.98
N ALA A 407 6.46 26.07 -26.24
CA ALA A 407 7.49 25.72 -27.22
C ALA A 407 8.86 26.27 -26.82
N GLU A 408 8.89 27.44 -26.17
CA GLU A 408 10.09 28.08 -25.64
C GLU A 408 10.71 27.28 -24.49
N SER A 409 9.91 26.74 -23.57
CA SER A 409 10.42 25.90 -22.49
C SER A 409 10.91 24.55 -23.01
N LEU A 410 10.20 23.96 -23.98
CA LEU A 410 10.64 22.74 -24.65
C LEU A 410 11.97 22.93 -25.39
N ALA A 411 12.16 24.07 -26.07
CA ALA A 411 13.43 24.43 -26.71
C ALA A 411 14.58 24.56 -25.71
N GLN A 412 14.29 24.98 -24.47
CA GLN A 412 15.28 25.02 -23.38
C GLN A 412 15.54 23.66 -22.74
N ILE A 413 14.57 22.74 -22.77
CA ILE A 413 14.74 21.35 -22.31
C ILE A 413 15.58 20.54 -23.30
N ALA A 414 15.39 20.76 -24.60
CA ALA A 414 15.97 19.96 -25.67
C ALA A 414 17.49 19.70 -25.58
N PRO A 415 18.36 20.67 -25.20
CA PRO A 415 19.79 20.43 -25.02
C PRO A 415 20.10 19.34 -23.98
N TYR A 416 19.31 19.22 -22.92
CA TYR A 416 19.53 18.27 -21.82
C TYR A 416 19.30 16.81 -22.23
N LEU A 417 18.60 16.54 -23.33
CA LEU A 417 18.52 15.20 -23.93
C LEU A 417 19.90 14.68 -24.35
N ARG A 418 20.88 15.57 -24.58
CA ARG A 418 22.24 15.21 -25.00
C ARG A 418 23.28 15.46 -23.92
N ASP A 419 22.86 15.67 -22.68
CA ASP A 419 23.75 15.86 -21.54
C ASP A 419 24.66 14.65 -21.31
N GLU A 420 25.85 14.84 -20.75
CA GLU A 420 26.76 13.74 -20.43
C GLU A 420 26.27 12.90 -19.25
N ASN A 421 25.53 13.51 -18.31
CA ASN A 421 24.97 12.85 -17.15
C ASN A 421 23.66 12.13 -17.52
N SER A 422 23.60 10.83 -17.21
CA SER A 422 22.43 10.02 -17.53
C SER A 422 21.17 10.42 -16.77
N LEU A 423 21.28 10.91 -15.52
CA LEU A 423 20.10 11.35 -14.77
C LEU A 423 19.48 12.61 -15.38
N ILE A 424 20.31 13.53 -15.89
CA ILE A 424 19.83 14.71 -16.62
C ILE A 424 19.12 14.29 -17.91
N ARG A 425 19.70 13.35 -18.68
CA ARG A 425 19.05 12.81 -19.89
C ARG A 425 17.72 12.13 -19.59
N GLN A 426 17.66 11.33 -18.53
CA GLN A 426 16.43 10.66 -18.09
C GLN A 426 15.36 11.68 -17.70
N THR A 427 15.73 12.70 -16.93
CA THR A 427 14.81 13.77 -16.51
C THR A 427 14.29 14.55 -17.71
N ALA A 428 15.18 14.93 -18.63
CA ALA A 428 14.80 15.62 -19.86
C ALA A 428 13.85 14.77 -20.70
N ALA A 429 14.12 13.47 -20.86
CA ALA A 429 13.25 12.58 -21.61
C ALA A 429 11.90 12.34 -20.90
N GLN A 430 11.90 12.10 -19.59
CA GLN A 430 10.69 11.92 -18.78
C GLN A 430 9.81 13.19 -18.83
N SER A 431 10.43 14.37 -18.88
CA SER A 431 9.70 15.64 -19.03
C SER A 431 8.97 15.77 -20.37
N LEU A 432 9.19 14.89 -21.36
CA LEU A 432 8.43 14.85 -22.61
C LEU A 432 7.15 14.00 -22.51
N LEU A 433 7.00 13.22 -21.43
CA LEU A 433 5.87 12.32 -21.23
C LEU A 433 4.56 13.11 -21.12
N ASP A 434 3.54 12.71 -21.89
CA ASP A 434 2.23 13.37 -21.95
C ASP A 434 2.27 14.88 -22.25
N TRP A 435 3.25 15.31 -23.05
CA TRP A 435 3.29 16.71 -23.50
C TRP A 435 2.00 17.05 -24.27
N PRO A 436 1.31 18.17 -23.95
CA PRO A 436 -0.03 18.46 -24.49
C PRO A 436 -0.10 18.54 -26.01
N ARG A 437 1.00 18.96 -26.66
CA ARG A 437 1.12 19.12 -28.11
C ARG A 437 2.20 18.19 -28.64
N SER A 438 1.83 16.93 -28.86
CA SER A 438 2.67 15.87 -29.43
C SER A 438 3.53 16.34 -30.60
N SER A 439 3.00 17.15 -31.52
CA SER A 439 3.71 17.73 -32.68
C SER A 439 5.00 18.47 -32.32
N GLU A 440 5.08 19.05 -31.12
CA GLU A 440 6.27 19.77 -30.62
C GLU A 440 7.36 18.81 -30.14
N VAL A 441 6.98 17.60 -29.69
CA VAL A 441 7.90 16.56 -29.19
C VAL A 441 8.38 15.64 -30.32
N LEU A 442 7.62 15.49 -31.40
CA LEU A 442 7.96 14.63 -32.55
C LEU A 442 9.38 14.84 -33.10
N PRO A 443 9.94 16.07 -33.18
CA PRO A 443 11.32 16.28 -33.63
C PRO A 443 12.38 15.54 -32.79
N PHE A 444 12.06 15.11 -31.58
CA PHE A 444 12.97 14.35 -30.71
C PHE A 444 12.89 12.83 -30.89
N ALA A 445 11.94 12.33 -31.68
CA ALA A 445 11.77 10.88 -31.93
C ALA A 445 13.05 10.18 -32.42
N PRO A 446 13.86 10.75 -33.37
CA PRO A 446 15.13 10.12 -33.77
C PRO A 446 16.13 9.95 -32.63
N TRP A 447 16.14 10.87 -31.66
CA TRP A 447 16.99 10.73 -30.47
C TRP A 447 16.46 9.62 -29.56
N LEU A 448 15.14 9.55 -29.33
CA LEU A 448 14.50 8.49 -28.55
C LEU A 448 14.75 7.11 -29.16
N TYR A 449 14.64 6.96 -30.48
CA TYR A 449 14.98 5.72 -31.21
C TYR A 449 16.43 5.29 -30.95
N ARG A 450 17.36 6.25 -30.96
CA ARG A 450 18.76 5.98 -30.64
C ARG A 450 18.92 5.48 -29.21
N GLN A 451 18.18 6.05 -28.25
CA GLN A 451 18.25 5.61 -26.84
C GLN A 451 17.82 4.17 -26.67
N LEU A 452 16.80 3.69 -27.38
CA LEU A 452 16.42 2.27 -27.35
C LEU A 452 17.60 1.32 -27.67
N SER A 453 18.54 1.79 -28.49
CA SER A 453 19.71 1.01 -28.92
C SER A 453 20.96 1.20 -28.05
N VAL A 454 21.24 2.42 -27.59
CA VAL A 454 22.51 2.75 -26.91
C VAL A 454 22.38 3.12 -25.44
N GLY A 455 21.18 3.46 -24.99
CA GLY A 455 20.92 3.91 -23.62
C GLY A 455 21.06 2.77 -22.62
N GLN A 456 21.34 3.12 -21.38
CA GLN A 456 21.24 2.17 -20.27
C GLN A 456 19.76 1.76 -20.02
N PRO A 457 19.48 0.66 -19.29
CA PRO A 457 18.11 0.13 -19.21
C PRO A 457 17.04 1.15 -18.78
N SER A 458 17.31 2.04 -17.81
CA SER A 458 16.37 3.08 -17.41
C SER A 458 16.11 4.11 -18.52
N GLU A 459 17.14 4.55 -19.25
CA GLU A 459 17.00 5.44 -20.42
C GLU A 459 16.19 4.77 -21.55
N ARG A 460 16.40 3.47 -21.78
CA ARG A 460 15.62 2.70 -22.76
C ARG A 460 14.15 2.64 -22.38
N ARG A 461 13.86 2.36 -21.11
CA ARG A 461 12.49 2.32 -20.59
C ARG A 461 11.81 3.67 -20.75
N VAL A 462 12.44 4.76 -20.29
CA VAL A 462 11.89 6.12 -20.42
C VAL A 462 11.65 6.47 -21.89
N ALA A 463 12.61 6.19 -22.77
CA ALA A 463 12.46 6.44 -24.20
C ALA A 463 11.30 5.64 -24.80
N ALA A 464 11.14 4.36 -24.44
CA ALA A 464 10.03 3.53 -24.90
C ALA A 464 8.67 4.04 -24.41
N THR A 465 8.57 4.42 -23.12
CA THR A 465 7.35 4.98 -22.54
C THR A 465 6.93 6.27 -23.23
N VAL A 466 7.88 7.18 -23.46
CA VAL A 466 7.64 8.47 -24.14
C VAL A 466 7.22 8.23 -25.59
N LEU A 467 7.90 7.35 -26.32
CA LEU A 467 7.52 6.98 -27.69
C LEU A 467 6.10 6.40 -27.78
N GLY A 468 5.67 5.67 -26.75
CA GLY A 468 4.32 5.11 -26.65
C GLY A 468 3.21 6.15 -26.55
N THR A 469 3.45 7.33 -25.99
CA THR A 469 2.37 8.33 -25.83
C THR A 469 1.97 9.01 -27.13
N PHE A 470 2.83 9.01 -28.15
CA PHE A 470 2.56 9.63 -29.46
C PHE A 470 2.70 8.69 -30.66
N VAL A 471 2.88 7.38 -30.44
CA VAL A 471 3.02 6.39 -31.54
C VAL A 471 1.84 6.39 -32.50
N LYS A 472 0.62 6.68 -32.02
CA LYS A 472 -0.59 6.75 -32.85
C LYS A 472 -0.49 7.84 -33.93
N GLU A 473 0.23 8.92 -33.64
CA GLU A 473 0.46 10.03 -34.56
C GLU A 473 1.74 9.86 -35.39
N GLN A 474 2.63 8.94 -34.99
CA GLN A 474 3.87 8.60 -35.68
C GLN A 474 4.04 7.07 -35.81
N PRO A 475 3.35 6.42 -36.76
CA PRO A 475 3.47 4.97 -36.96
C PRO A 475 4.90 4.48 -37.25
N SER A 476 5.79 5.35 -37.72
CA SER A 476 7.21 5.05 -37.90
C SER A 476 7.93 4.63 -36.61
N THR A 477 7.35 4.93 -35.44
CA THR A 477 7.85 4.54 -34.11
C THR A 477 7.73 3.03 -33.84
N ILE A 478 6.86 2.31 -34.55
CA ILE A 478 6.64 0.87 -34.31
C ILE A 478 7.91 0.05 -34.57
N LEU A 479 8.63 0.33 -35.66
CA LEU A 479 9.85 -0.41 -36.01
C LEU A 479 10.96 -0.22 -34.95
N PRO A 480 11.30 1.00 -34.49
CA PRO A 480 12.20 1.20 -33.36
C PRO A 480 11.81 0.46 -32.08
N LEU A 481 10.52 0.38 -31.73
CA LEU A 481 10.06 -0.38 -30.55
C LEU A 481 10.31 -1.89 -30.73
N LEU A 482 10.04 -2.44 -31.91
CA LEU A 482 10.33 -3.84 -32.25
C LEU A 482 11.84 -4.13 -32.25
N GLU A 483 12.66 -3.20 -32.74
CA GLU A 483 14.12 -3.31 -32.66
C GLU A 483 14.62 -3.26 -31.22
N GLY A 484 14.04 -2.40 -30.38
CA GLY A 484 14.33 -2.36 -28.94
C GLY A 484 14.03 -3.70 -28.27
N LEU A 485 12.93 -4.37 -28.63
CA LEU A 485 12.54 -5.68 -28.11
C LEU A 485 13.51 -6.81 -28.48
N ALA A 486 14.23 -6.69 -29.60
CA ALA A 486 15.21 -7.69 -30.03
C ALA A 486 16.43 -7.81 -29.11
N ARG A 487 16.62 -6.86 -28.19
CA ARG A 487 17.71 -6.89 -27.24
C ARG A 487 17.52 -7.98 -26.19
N LYS A 488 18.61 -8.70 -25.89
CA LYS A 488 18.62 -9.79 -24.91
C LYS A 488 18.73 -9.32 -23.45
N ASP A 489 19.15 -8.08 -23.23
CA ASP A 489 19.37 -7.48 -21.90
C ASP A 489 18.16 -6.64 -21.42
N ASN A 490 16.98 -6.82 -22.02
CA ASN A 490 15.76 -6.16 -21.56
C ASN A 490 15.22 -6.85 -20.31
N ASP A 491 15.19 -6.12 -19.19
CA ASP A 491 14.48 -6.51 -17.98
C ASP A 491 12.95 -6.30 -18.10
N ALA A 492 12.22 -6.67 -17.04
CA ALA A 492 10.75 -6.62 -17.04
C ALA A 492 10.20 -5.21 -17.30
N GLY A 493 10.76 -4.17 -16.68
CA GLY A 493 10.32 -2.78 -16.88
C GLY A 493 10.57 -2.28 -18.30
N THR A 494 11.72 -2.61 -18.89
CA THR A 494 12.02 -2.23 -20.29
C THR A 494 11.10 -2.96 -21.26
N ARG A 495 10.88 -4.28 -21.07
CA ARG A 495 9.94 -5.05 -21.90
C ARG A 495 8.51 -4.51 -21.80
N HIS A 496 8.07 -4.18 -20.58
CA HIS A 496 6.78 -3.58 -20.31
C HIS A 496 6.57 -2.30 -21.12
N ALA A 497 7.48 -1.33 -21.01
CA ALA A 497 7.37 -0.05 -21.72
C ALA A 497 7.34 -0.22 -23.26
N LEU A 498 8.18 -1.12 -23.80
CA LEU A 498 8.21 -1.41 -25.24
C LEU A 498 6.89 -2.03 -25.73
N ILE A 499 6.37 -3.03 -25.03
CA ILE A 499 5.11 -3.70 -25.39
C ILE A 499 3.91 -2.76 -25.21
N LEU A 500 3.91 -1.94 -24.15
CA LEU A 500 2.87 -0.93 -23.95
C LEU A 500 2.80 0.04 -25.12
N GLY A 501 3.96 0.52 -25.60
CA GLY A 501 4.04 1.37 -26.79
C GLY A 501 3.51 0.67 -28.06
N LEU A 502 3.78 -0.63 -28.25
CA LEU A 502 3.19 -1.40 -29.35
C LEU A 502 1.66 -1.48 -29.24
N ILE A 503 1.11 -1.66 -28.04
CA ILE A 503 -0.34 -1.70 -27.81
C ILE A 503 -0.96 -0.33 -28.09
N GLN A 504 -0.35 0.74 -27.61
CA GLN A 504 -0.82 2.12 -27.81
C GLN A 504 -0.82 2.54 -29.30
N SER A 505 0.00 1.89 -30.15
CA SER A 505 -0.02 2.12 -31.59
C SER A 505 -1.36 1.78 -32.25
N GLY A 506 -2.07 0.77 -31.73
CA GLY A 506 -3.28 0.23 -32.36
C GLY A 506 -3.06 -0.42 -33.74
N ASP A 507 -1.82 -0.55 -34.23
CA ASP A 507 -1.53 -1.03 -35.58
C ASP A 507 -1.54 -2.57 -35.66
N ARG A 508 -2.74 -3.11 -35.83
CA ARG A 508 -2.95 -4.57 -35.96
C ARG A 508 -2.25 -5.17 -37.19
N GLN A 509 -2.05 -4.40 -38.26
CA GLN A 509 -1.50 -4.93 -39.51
C GLN A 509 0.01 -5.16 -39.38
N GLN A 510 0.74 -4.15 -38.90
CA GLN A 510 2.17 -4.25 -38.67
C GLN A 510 2.46 -5.32 -37.61
N LEU A 511 1.73 -5.32 -36.49
CA LEU A 511 1.91 -6.32 -35.44
C LEU A 511 1.64 -7.75 -35.92
N SER A 512 0.64 -7.98 -36.78
CA SER A 512 0.36 -9.30 -37.36
C SER A 512 1.53 -9.82 -38.21
N THR A 513 2.24 -8.92 -38.88
CA THR A 513 3.45 -9.27 -39.62
C THR A 513 4.61 -9.58 -38.67
N SER A 514 4.74 -8.80 -37.59
CA SER A 514 5.81 -8.96 -36.59
C SER A 514 5.70 -10.24 -35.75
N VAL A 515 4.54 -10.89 -35.67
CA VAL A 515 4.42 -12.24 -35.07
C VAL A 515 5.27 -13.28 -35.81
N LEU A 516 5.57 -13.06 -37.08
CA LEU A 516 6.43 -13.94 -37.89
C LEU A 516 7.92 -13.60 -37.80
N ASP A 517 8.31 -12.63 -36.96
CA ASP A 517 9.72 -12.27 -36.77
C ASP A 517 10.52 -13.45 -36.18
N PRO A 518 11.70 -13.79 -36.74
CA PRO A 518 12.51 -14.91 -36.25
C PRO A 518 13.07 -14.69 -34.84
N ARG A 519 13.05 -13.46 -34.32
CA ARG A 519 13.49 -13.14 -32.96
C ARG A 519 12.33 -13.35 -32.00
N GLU A 520 12.46 -14.36 -31.14
CA GLU A 520 11.42 -14.79 -30.18
C GLU A 520 10.88 -13.65 -29.31
N SER A 521 11.74 -12.74 -28.84
CA SER A 521 11.31 -11.60 -28.02
C SER A 521 10.41 -10.62 -28.78
N VAL A 522 10.61 -10.49 -30.10
CA VAL A 522 9.82 -9.61 -30.96
C VAL A 522 8.49 -10.26 -31.33
N SER A 523 8.53 -11.52 -31.77
CA SER A 523 7.31 -12.26 -32.15
C SER A 523 6.38 -12.48 -30.95
N SER A 524 6.93 -12.79 -29.77
CA SER A 524 6.14 -12.93 -28.53
C SER A 524 5.51 -11.61 -28.09
N ALA A 525 6.27 -10.51 -28.13
CA ALA A 525 5.77 -9.17 -27.80
C ALA A 525 4.66 -8.72 -28.77
N ALA A 526 4.83 -8.96 -30.06
CA ALA A 526 3.81 -8.66 -31.07
C ALA A 526 2.54 -9.49 -30.85
N ALA A 527 2.67 -10.77 -30.49
CA ALA A 527 1.54 -11.64 -30.16
C ALA A 527 0.78 -11.14 -28.91
N ILE A 528 1.50 -10.75 -27.85
CA ILE A 528 0.91 -10.14 -26.64
C ILE A 528 0.15 -8.87 -27.02
N ALA A 529 0.77 -7.97 -27.79
CA ALA A 529 0.15 -6.71 -28.18
C ALA A 529 -1.13 -6.92 -29.01
N LEU A 530 -1.11 -7.84 -29.97
CA LEU A 530 -2.30 -8.21 -30.77
C LEU A 530 -3.42 -8.79 -29.91
N GLU A 531 -3.07 -9.65 -28.96
CA GLU A 531 -4.04 -10.24 -28.04
C GLU A 531 -4.72 -9.15 -27.20
N GLN A 532 -3.96 -8.21 -26.65
CA GLN A 532 -4.52 -7.08 -25.91
C GLN A 532 -5.41 -6.20 -26.79
N LEU A 533 -5.03 -5.96 -28.04
CA LEU A 533 -5.84 -5.19 -28.99
C LEU A 533 -7.13 -5.90 -29.43
N ARG A 534 -7.23 -7.22 -29.27
CA ARG A 534 -8.43 -8.02 -29.58
C ARG A 534 -9.38 -8.12 -28.40
N ARG A 535 -8.87 -8.05 -27.18
CA ARG A 535 -9.67 -8.18 -25.97
C ARG A 535 -10.60 -6.97 -25.82
N PRO A 536 -11.93 -7.17 -25.72
CA PRO A 536 -12.74 -6.15 -25.08
C PRO A 536 -12.22 -6.02 -23.64
N GLN A 537 -11.85 -4.81 -23.22
CA GLN A 537 -11.53 -4.59 -21.80
C GLN A 537 -12.79 -4.96 -21.02
N VAL A 538 -12.68 -5.97 -20.17
CA VAL A 538 -13.81 -6.47 -19.41
C VAL A 538 -14.08 -5.45 -18.31
N ASP A 539 -15.23 -4.78 -18.39
CA ASP A 539 -15.72 -3.96 -17.28
C ASP A 539 -16.20 -4.89 -16.16
N LEU A 540 -15.23 -5.35 -15.37
CA LEU A 540 -15.42 -6.10 -14.13
C LEU A 540 -16.28 -5.34 -13.10
N ALA A 541 -16.43 -4.02 -13.22
CA ALA A 541 -17.25 -3.23 -12.32
C ALA A 541 -18.73 -3.20 -12.70
N SER A 542 -19.08 -3.55 -13.95
CA SER A 542 -20.46 -3.87 -14.33
C SER A 542 -20.94 -5.24 -13.80
N GLN A 543 -20.01 -6.09 -13.38
CA GLN A 543 -20.33 -7.40 -12.83
C GLN A 543 -20.66 -7.27 -11.35
N ASN A 544 -21.78 -7.81 -10.91
CA ASN A 544 -22.06 -7.94 -9.48
C ASN A 544 -21.16 -9.05 -8.93
N TRP A 545 -20.20 -8.67 -8.07
CA TRP A 545 -19.41 -9.65 -7.33
C TRP A 545 -19.97 -9.74 -5.93
N LEU A 546 -19.82 -10.89 -5.29
CA LEU A 546 -20.19 -11.00 -3.90
C LEU A 546 -19.14 -10.31 -3.03
N GLU A 547 -19.61 -9.37 -2.23
CA GLU A 547 -18.83 -8.89 -1.11
C GLU A 547 -18.82 -9.97 -0.02
N ILE A 548 -17.72 -10.72 0.07
CA ILE A 548 -17.50 -11.67 1.16
C ILE A 548 -16.96 -10.90 2.37
N PRO A 549 -17.65 -10.88 3.52
CA PRO A 549 -17.15 -10.23 4.72
C PRO A 549 -15.84 -10.85 5.21
N ALA A 550 -15.02 -10.09 5.94
CA ALA A 550 -13.80 -10.63 6.52
C ALA A 550 -14.08 -11.82 7.47
N ALA A 551 -13.24 -12.85 7.38
CA ALA A 551 -13.32 -14.06 8.20
C ALA A 551 -13.27 -13.77 9.70
N SER A 552 -14.08 -14.49 10.48
CA SER A 552 -14.05 -14.48 11.95
C SER A 552 -12.76 -15.11 12.49
N MET A 553 -12.26 -14.67 13.65
CA MET A 553 -11.05 -15.21 14.29
C MET A 553 -11.32 -16.39 15.24
N GLY A 554 -12.54 -16.91 15.31
CA GLY A 554 -12.93 -17.94 16.28
C GLY A 554 -13.24 -17.35 17.66
N LYS A 555 -13.57 -18.21 18.63
CA LYS A 555 -13.88 -17.85 20.03
C LYS A 555 -12.77 -18.33 20.94
N PRO A 556 -11.87 -17.45 21.43
CA PRO A 556 -10.78 -17.85 22.31
C PRO A 556 -11.24 -18.67 23.51
N LEU A 557 -10.43 -19.64 23.92
CA LEU A 557 -10.71 -20.52 25.05
C LEU A 557 -10.95 -19.70 26.33
N THR A 558 -11.95 -20.13 27.10
CA THR A 558 -12.10 -19.69 28.49
C THR A 558 -10.95 -20.21 29.37
N GLU A 559 -10.75 -19.59 30.53
CA GLU A 559 -9.69 -20.00 31.45
C GLU A 559 -9.87 -21.45 31.96
N GLU A 560 -11.12 -21.89 32.10
CA GLU A 560 -11.49 -23.26 32.47
C GLU A 560 -11.12 -24.26 31.36
N GLU A 561 -11.44 -23.95 30.11
CA GLU A 561 -11.08 -24.78 28.95
C GLU A 561 -9.57 -24.82 28.74
N ARG A 562 -8.88 -23.70 28.92
CA ARG A 562 -7.41 -23.62 28.87
C ARG A 562 -6.77 -24.49 29.95
N SER A 563 -7.27 -24.43 31.18
CA SER A 563 -6.79 -25.27 32.28
C SER A 563 -7.04 -26.76 32.00
N SER A 564 -8.22 -27.10 31.47
CA SER A 564 -8.57 -28.46 31.07
C SER A 564 -7.67 -28.97 29.93
N LEU A 565 -7.40 -28.14 28.92
CA LEU A 565 -6.49 -28.44 27.82
C LEU A 565 -5.08 -28.76 28.34
N LEU A 566 -4.53 -27.91 29.21
CA LEU A 566 -3.19 -28.11 29.76
C LEU A 566 -3.11 -29.39 30.59
N ALA A 567 -4.10 -29.64 31.46
CA ALA A 567 -4.19 -30.89 32.20
C ALA A 567 -4.27 -32.11 31.25
N ARG A 568 -4.97 -31.98 30.11
CA ARG A 568 -5.04 -33.03 29.10
C ARG A 568 -3.70 -33.23 28.40
N VAL A 569 -2.97 -32.17 28.05
CA VAL A 569 -1.62 -32.25 27.46
C VAL A 569 -0.66 -33.02 28.37
N GLU A 570 -0.71 -32.75 29.67
CA GLU A 570 0.18 -33.37 30.67
C GLU A 570 -0.16 -34.85 30.96
N ASN A 571 -1.45 -35.19 31.03
CA ASN A 571 -1.89 -36.51 31.50
C ASN A 571 -2.21 -37.50 30.38
N LEU A 572 -2.25 -37.06 29.12
CA LEU A 572 -2.53 -37.95 27.99
C LEU A 572 -1.33 -38.88 27.76
N ALA A 573 -1.60 -40.18 27.81
CA ALA A 573 -0.58 -41.23 27.65
C ALA A 573 0.19 -41.11 26.31
N ALA A 574 1.31 -41.82 26.20
CA ALA A 574 2.01 -41.96 24.94
C ALA A 574 1.13 -42.72 23.92
N GLY A 575 1.06 -42.18 22.71
CA GLY A 575 0.32 -42.79 21.61
C GLY A 575 1.20 -43.60 20.67
N ASP A 576 0.55 -44.40 19.83
CA ASP A 576 1.16 -45.14 18.73
C ASP A 576 0.67 -44.59 17.38
N ALA A 577 1.60 -44.17 16.53
CA ALA A 577 1.29 -43.54 15.26
C ALA A 577 0.59 -44.47 14.25
N GLU A 578 0.87 -45.77 14.26
CA GLU A 578 0.21 -46.73 13.37
C GLU A 578 -1.24 -46.94 13.81
N ARG A 579 -1.50 -47.07 15.12
CA ARG A 579 -2.88 -47.09 15.63
C ARG A 579 -3.60 -45.78 15.37
N GLY A 580 -2.90 -44.65 15.53
CA GLY A 580 -3.45 -43.31 15.28
C GLY A 580 -3.87 -43.09 13.83
N LYS A 581 -3.16 -43.69 12.86
CA LYS A 581 -3.56 -43.68 11.46
C LYS A 581 -4.93 -44.34 11.25
N PHE A 582 -5.20 -45.45 11.93
CA PHE A 582 -6.52 -46.10 11.87
C PHE A 582 -7.60 -45.26 12.56
N VAL A 583 -7.27 -44.59 13.67
CA VAL A 583 -8.18 -43.66 14.34
C VAL A 583 -8.55 -42.50 13.40
N PHE A 584 -7.56 -41.88 12.75
CA PHE A 584 -7.75 -40.78 11.78
C PHE A 584 -8.70 -41.15 10.63
N ALA A 585 -8.61 -42.38 10.12
CA ALA A 585 -9.46 -42.88 9.04
C ALA A 585 -10.73 -43.61 9.51
N SER A 586 -10.95 -43.71 10.82
CA SER A 586 -12.06 -44.49 11.38
C SER A 586 -13.41 -43.84 11.08
N ALA A 587 -14.46 -44.65 10.93
CA ALA A 587 -15.83 -44.15 10.79
C ALA A 587 -16.33 -43.39 12.03
N LYS A 588 -15.62 -43.50 13.17
CA LYS A 588 -15.97 -42.90 14.46
C LYS A 588 -15.72 -41.39 14.49
N ILE A 589 -14.61 -40.95 13.91
CA ILE A 589 -14.22 -39.53 13.87
C ILE A 589 -14.02 -38.99 12.46
N ALA A 590 -13.69 -39.87 11.50
CA ALA A 590 -13.64 -39.59 10.08
C ALA A 590 -12.82 -38.33 9.69
N CYS A 591 -11.67 -38.09 10.34
CA CYS A 591 -10.81 -36.93 10.03
C CYS A 591 -10.38 -36.91 8.56
N ASN A 592 -10.15 -38.08 7.96
CA ASN A 592 -9.86 -38.26 6.53
C ASN A 592 -11.02 -37.86 5.60
N LYS A 593 -12.20 -37.52 6.13
CA LYS A 593 -13.29 -36.98 5.33
C LYS A 593 -13.06 -35.52 4.98
N CYS A 594 -12.49 -34.73 5.89
CA CYS A 594 -12.25 -33.31 5.67
C CYS A 594 -10.79 -32.99 5.37
N HIS A 595 -9.84 -33.74 5.97
CA HIS A 595 -8.41 -33.47 5.86
C HIS A 595 -7.70 -34.43 4.91
N GLN A 596 -6.67 -33.92 4.25
CA GLN A 596 -5.77 -34.68 3.39
C GLN A 596 -4.49 -35.06 4.14
N VAL A 597 -3.95 -36.24 3.86
CA VAL A 597 -2.60 -36.66 4.25
C VAL A 597 -1.97 -37.42 3.09
N ALA A 598 -0.80 -36.98 2.63
CA ALA A 598 -0.04 -37.58 1.53
C ALA A 598 -0.87 -37.77 0.25
N GLY A 599 -1.74 -36.80 -0.07
CA GLY A 599 -2.62 -36.86 -1.25
C GLY A 599 -3.95 -37.58 -1.04
N GLU A 600 -4.14 -38.30 0.07
CA GLU A 600 -5.38 -39.04 0.37
C GLU A 600 -6.24 -38.33 1.41
N GLY A 601 -7.54 -38.18 1.16
CA GLY A 601 -8.48 -37.58 2.12
C GLY A 601 -9.44 -36.56 1.48
N GLY A 602 -9.95 -35.63 2.29
CA GLY A 602 -10.78 -34.51 1.83
C GLY A 602 -10.00 -33.20 1.71
N GLN A 603 -10.61 -32.20 1.07
CA GLN A 603 -10.02 -30.86 0.85
C GLN A 603 -10.82 -29.73 1.51
N VAL A 604 -11.76 -30.07 2.39
CA VAL A 604 -12.59 -29.09 3.12
C VAL A 604 -11.82 -28.50 4.30
N GLY A 605 -10.94 -29.30 4.93
CA GLY A 605 -10.04 -28.86 5.98
C GLY A 605 -8.58 -28.78 5.51
N PRO A 606 -7.68 -28.19 6.32
CA PRO A 606 -6.26 -28.11 6.00
C PRO A 606 -5.62 -29.45 5.64
N ASP A 607 -4.64 -29.42 4.73
CA ASP A 607 -3.75 -30.54 4.48
C ASP A 607 -2.85 -30.78 5.71
N LEU A 608 -2.91 -32.00 6.25
CA LEU A 608 -2.20 -32.41 7.45
C LEU A 608 -0.92 -33.22 7.15
N THR A 609 -0.51 -33.30 5.88
CA THR A 609 0.66 -34.09 5.43
C THR A 609 1.94 -33.79 6.20
N THR A 610 2.16 -32.52 6.57
CA THR A 610 3.35 -32.07 7.30
C THR A 610 3.01 -31.36 8.61
N ILE A 611 1.83 -31.63 9.18
CA ILE A 611 1.32 -30.84 10.32
C ILE A 611 2.25 -30.88 11.53
N GLY A 612 2.91 -32.02 11.78
CA GLY A 612 3.86 -32.23 12.86
C GLY A 612 5.19 -31.47 12.71
N ARG A 613 5.44 -30.79 11.58
CA ARG A 613 6.52 -29.79 11.47
C ARG A 613 6.15 -28.43 12.04
N SER A 614 4.85 -28.13 12.06
CA SER A 614 4.33 -26.77 12.22
C SER A 614 3.48 -26.56 13.47
N ARG A 615 3.09 -27.65 14.14
CA ARG A 615 2.21 -27.64 15.31
C ARG A 615 2.77 -28.54 16.39
N GLU A 616 2.82 -28.02 17.59
CA GLU A 616 3.20 -28.77 18.78
C GLU A 616 2.00 -29.58 19.31
N ARG A 617 2.27 -30.55 20.20
CA ARG A 617 1.25 -31.41 20.82
C ARG A 617 0.05 -30.64 21.35
N ARG A 618 0.31 -29.51 22.01
CA ARG A 618 -0.72 -28.63 22.57
C ARG A 618 -1.63 -28.07 21.48
N ASP A 619 -1.07 -27.60 20.37
CA ASP A 619 -1.84 -26.96 19.29
C ASP A 619 -2.75 -27.98 18.58
N LEU A 620 -2.24 -29.20 18.41
CA LEU A 620 -3.02 -30.32 17.86
C LEU A 620 -4.19 -30.70 18.77
N LEU A 621 -3.94 -30.78 20.08
CA LEU A 621 -4.99 -31.04 21.07
C LEU A 621 -6.00 -29.90 21.13
N GLU A 622 -5.55 -28.64 21.09
CA GLU A 622 -6.44 -27.49 21.08
C GLU A 622 -7.37 -27.53 19.88
N SER A 623 -6.82 -27.75 18.68
CA SER A 623 -7.58 -27.83 17.43
C SER A 623 -8.63 -28.96 17.48
N ILE A 624 -8.31 -30.09 18.12
CA ILE A 624 -9.19 -31.26 18.24
C ILE A 624 -10.25 -31.10 19.32
N LEU A 625 -9.89 -30.56 20.48
CA LEU A 625 -10.78 -30.46 21.62
C LEU A 625 -11.71 -29.24 21.48
N TYR A 626 -11.20 -28.16 20.89
CA TYR A 626 -11.86 -26.86 20.80
C TYR A 626 -11.77 -26.28 19.39
N PRO A 627 -12.43 -26.88 18.40
CA PRO A 627 -12.31 -26.48 16.99
C PRO A 627 -12.79 -25.06 16.67
N ASN A 628 -13.57 -24.44 17.58
CA ASN A 628 -14.04 -23.06 17.45
C ASN A 628 -13.01 -22.04 17.98
N ALA A 629 -11.95 -22.48 18.65
CA ALA A 629 -11.02 -21.59 19.35
C ALA A 629 -10.21 -20.72 18.39
N THR A 630 -9.75 -21.33 17.31
CA THR A 630 -8.95 -20.70 16.27
C THR A 630 -9.21 -21.40 14.94
N PHE A 631 -9.35 -20.64 13.86
CA PHE A 631 -9.46 -21.21 12.51
C PHE A 631 -8.11 -21.18 11.79
N ALA A 632 -7.80 -22.24 11.04
CA ALA A 632 -6.64 -22.24 10.18
C ALA A 632 -6.79 -21.19 9.06
N ARG A 633 -5.68 -20.55 8.67
CA ARG A 633 -5.67 -19.55 7.59
C ARG A 633 -6.26 -20.14 6.31
N GLY A 634 -7.27 -19.48 5.75
CA GLY A 634 -7.98 -19.94 4.54
C GLY A 634 -9.11 -20.94 4.79
N PHE A 635 -9.37 -21.33 6.05
CA PHE A 635 -10.40 -22.30 6.43
C PHE A 635 -11.40 -21.72 7.45
N ALA A 636 -11.63 -20.41 7.37
CA ALA A 636 -12.66 -19.76 8.17
C ALA A 636 -14.06 -20.12 7.63
N PRO A 637 -15.03 -20.42 8.51
CA PRO A 637 -16.35 -20.82 8.10
C PRO A 637 -17.22 -19.62 7.71
N TYR A 638 -18.07 -19.82 6.72
CA TYR A 638 -19.06 -18.86 6.24
C TYR A 638 -20.44 -19.50 6.22
N VAL A 639 -21.44 -18.66 6.46
CA VAL A 639 -22.85 -18.99 6.24
C VAL A 639 -23.33 -18.20 5.03
N VAL A 640 -23.95 -18.91 4.08
CA VAL A 640 -24.50 -18.37 2.84
C VAL A 640 -26.01 -18.60 2.84
N LEU A 641 -26.79 -17.53 2.79
CA LEU A 641 -28.24 -17.57 2.59
C LEU A 641 -28.54 -17.28 1.12
N THR A 642 -29.36 -18.14 0.51
CA THR A 642 -29.85 -17.94 -0.86
C THR A 642 -31.23 -17.32 -0.88
N ASP A 643 -31.58 -16.67 -1.99
CA ASP A 643 -32.89 -16.07 -2.25
C ASP A 643 -34.08 -17.06 -2.19
N GLU A 644 -33.81 -18.36 -2.43
CA GLU A 644 -34.75 -19.47 -2.20
C GLU A 644 -34.90 -19.86 -0.72
N GLY A 645 -34.22 -19.16 0.19
CA GLY A 645 -34.23 -19.42 1.62
C GLY A 645 -33.39 -20.62 2.07
N LYS A 646 -32.51 -21.16 1.21
CA LYS A 646 -31.58 -22.24 1.60
C LYS A 646 -30.35 -21.63 2.29
N LEU A 647 -29.99 -22.23 3.42
CA LEU A 647 -28.83 -21.84 4.21
C LEU A 647 -27.74 -22.90 4.05
N TYR A 648 -26.56 -22.48 3.59
CA TYR A 648 -25.36 -23.29 3.51
C TYR A 648 -24.36 -22.82 4.55
N SER A 649 -23.63 -23.75 5.15
CA SER A 649 -22.52 -23.45 6.07
C SER A 649 -21.30 -24.23 5.61
N GLY A 650 -20.19 -23.54 5.35
CA GLY A 650 -19.02 -24.19 4.79
C GLY A 650 -17.79 -23.29 4.69
N ILE A 651 -16.74 -23.83 4.08
CA ILE A 651 -15.50 -23.10 3.79
C ILE A 651 -15.53 -22.64 2.34
N ILE A 652 -15.15 -21.39 2.07
CA ILE A 652 -15.03 -20.91 0.70
C ILE A 652 -13.77 -21.54 0.09
N LEU A 653 -13.99 -22.47 -0.84
CA LEU A 653 -12.91 -23.16 -1.57
C LEU A 653 -12.44 -22.33 -2.78
N GLY A 654 -13.32 -21.46 -3.27
CA GLY A 654 -13.08 -20.54 -4.37
C GLY A 654 -14.35 -19.74 -4.69
N GLU A 655 -14.21 -18.69 -5.48
CA GLU A 655 -15.31 -17.89 -6.04
C GLU A 655 -15.02 -17.72 -7.53
N ASN A 656 -15.96 -17.25 -8.35
CA ASN A 656 -15.69 -16.57 -9.63
C ASN A 656 -16.86 -15.62 -9.94
N THR A 657 -16.92 -15.05 -11.14
CA THR A 657 -17.97 -14.07 -11.50
C THR A 657 -19.38 -14.65 -11.55
N LYS A 658 -19.53 -15.97 -11.63
CA LYS A 658 -20.81 -16.66 -11.76
C LYS A 658 -21.26 -17.39 -10.51
N GLU A 659 -20.32 -17.94 -9.73
CA GLU A 659 -20.66 -18.84 -8.64
C GLU A 659 -19.62 -18.84 -7.51
N LEU A 660 -20.12 -19.00 -6.28
CA LEU A 660 -19.35 -19.30 -5.08
C LEU A 660 -19.18 -20.81 -4.93
N HIS A 661 -17.94 -21.28 -4.72
CA HIS A 661 -17.63 -22.68 -4.44
C HIS A 661 -17.46 -22.86 -2.94
N LEU A 662 -18.47 -23.45 -2.32
CA LEU A 662 -18.52 -23.66 -0.88
C LEU A 662 -18.31 -25.14 -0.54
N GLY A 663 -17.30 -25.45 0.25
CA GLY A 663 -17.04 -26.76 0.80
C GLY A 663 -17.89 -27.00 2.05
N VAL A 664 -18.91 -27.84 1.94
CA VAL A 664 -19.84 -28.16 3.04
C VAL A 664 -19.45 -29.49 3.69
N ASP A 665 -19.08 -30.50 2.90
CA ASP A 665 -18.49 -31.75 3.39
C ASP A 665 -17.66 -32.46 2.29
N LYS A 666 -17.14 -33.67 2.58
CA LYS A 666 -16.29 -34.44 1.64
C LYS A 666 -16.92 -34.66 0.26
N GLU A 667 -18.22 -34.92 0.25
CA GLU A 667 -18.95 -35.41 -0.92
C GLU A 667 -19.81 -34.29 -1.53
N ASN A 668 -20.07 -33.23 -0.77
CA ASN A 668 -20.91 -32.11 -1.13
C ASN A 668 -20.12 -30.79 -1.08
N ASN A 669 -19.50 -30.45 -2.22
CA ASN A 669 -19.15 -29.07 -2.53
C ASN A 669 -20.32 -28.45 -3.28
N VAL A 670 -20.79 -27.30 -2.84
CA VAL A 670 -21.92 -26.61 -3.47
C VAL A 670 -21.36 -25.48 -4.31
N ARG A 671 -21.84 -25.39 -5.55
CA ARG A 671 -21.67 -24.23 -6.41
C ARG A 671 -22.95 -23.42 -6.34
N ILE A 672 -22.87 -22.23 -5.75
CA ILE A 672 -24.03 -21.36 -5.55
C ILE A 672 -23.89 -20.21 -6.53
N PRO A 673 -24.82 -20.04 -7.50
CA PRO A 673 -24.80 -18.90 -8.40
C PRO A 673 -24.79 -17.60 -7.61
N ASN A 674 -23.94 -16.65 -8.00
CA ASN A 674 -23.76 -15.40 -7.28
C ASN A 674 -25.07 -14.61 -7.17
N GLU A 675 -25.88 -14.63 -8.23
CA GLU A 675 -27.20 -13.99 -8.29
C GLU A 675 -28.24 -14.58 -7.33
N ALA A 676 -28.04 -15.83 -6.90
CA ALA A 676 -28.94 -16.53 -5.98
C ALA A 676 -28.55 -16.30 -4.50
N ILE A 677 -27.46 -15.58 -4.22
CA ILE A 677 -26.98 -15.36 -2.85
C ILE A 677 -27.58 -14.05 -2.32
N GLU A 678 -28.39 -14.18 -1.27
CA GLU A 678 -28.98 -13.06 -0.55
C GLU A 678 -28.00 -12.47 0.47
N GLU A 679 -27.28 -13.32 1.20
CA GLU A 679 -26.37 -12.90 2.27
C GLU A 679 -25.19 -13.88 2.39
N ILE A 680 -23.99 -13.34 2.58
CA ILE A 680 -22.83 -14.09 3.11
C ILE A 680 -22.43 -13.45 4.43
N ARG A 681 -22.17 -14.28 5.44
CA ARG A 681 -21.59 -13.82 6.70
C ARG A 681 -20.52 -14.77 7.21
N ALA A 682 -19.51 -14.21 7.85
CA ALA A 682 -18.53 -15.00 8.59
C ALA A 682 -19.21 -15.72 9.77
N SER A 683 -18.81 -16.95 10.02
CA SER A 683 -19.29 -17.77 11.15
C SER A 683 -18.22 -17.85 12.23
N ASP A 684 -18.65 -17.89 13.48
CA ASP A 684 -17.81 -18.19 14.65
C ASP A 684 -17.89 -19.68 15.06
N VAL A 685 -18.58 -20.49 14.27
CA VAL A 685 -18.74 -21.95 14.45
C VAL A 685 -17.96 -22.68 13.36
N SER A 686 -16.97 -23.46 13.78
CA SER A 686 -16.16 -24.34 12.95
C SER A 686 -17.01 -25.40 12.25
N ILE A 687 -16.59 -25.77 11.04
CA ILE A 687 -17.16 -26.94 10.34
C ILE A 687 -16.72 -28.27 10.98
N MET A 688 -15.63 -28.23 11.74
CA MET A 688 -15.17 -29.37 12.52
C MET A 688 -16.11 -29.54 13.72
N PRO A 689 -16.82 -30.68 13.86
CA PRO A 689 -17.87 -30.83 14.85
C PRO A 689 -17.33 -30.58 16.27
N PRO A 690 -18.06 -29.85 17.14
CA PRO A 690 -17.69 -29.81 18.55
C PRO A 690 -17.85 -31.21 19.16
N ASP A 691 -17.14 -31.48 20.26
CA ASP A 691 -17.32 -32.69 21.07
C ASP A 691 -17.03 -34.04 20.40
N PHE A 692 -16.60 -34.12 19.14
CA PHE A 692 -16.31 -35.40 18.48
C PHE A 692 -15.21 -36.20 19.19
N HIS A 693 -14.29 -35.51 19.86
CA HIS A 693 -13.26 -36.12 20.68
C HIS A 693 -13.83 -36.95 21.84
N LYS A 694 -15.07 -36.69 22.30
CA LYS A 694 -15.74 -37.48 23.34
C LYS A 694 -16.07 -38.90 22.88
N ALA A 695 -16.09 -39.13 21.57
CA ALA A 695 -16.16 -40.48 21.04
C ALA A 695 -14.84 -41.23 21.27
N LEU A 696 -13.69 -40.56 21.33
CA LEU A 696 -12.39 -41.19 21.53
C LEU A 696 -12.16 -41.51 23.01
N SER A 697 -11.65 -42.71 23.28
CA SER A 697 -10.97 -43.00 24.53
C SER A 697 -9.65 -42.21 24.61
N ASP A 698 -9.14 -42.04 25.82
CA ASP A 698 -7.86 -41.37 26.07
C ASP A 698 -6.73 -41.98 25.26
N GLN A 699 -6.72 -43.31 25.10
CA GLN A 699 -5.70 -44.00 24.31
C GLN A 699 -5.88 -43.76 22.80
N GLU A 700 -7.11 -43.75 22.28
CA GLU A 700 -7.36 -43.44 20.86
C GLU A 700 -6.99 -41.99 20.53
N LEU A 701 -7.25 -41.04 21.45
CA LEU A 701 -6.82 -39.65 21.31
C LEU A 701 -5.30 -39.53 21.34
N ALA A 702 -4.64 -40.22 22.28
CA ALA A 702 -3.17 -40.29 22.34
C ALA A 702 -2.57 -40.82 21.04
N ASP A 703 -3.11 -41.93 20.54
CA ASP A 703 -2.67 -42.56 19.30
C ASP A 703 -2.85 -41.61 18.10
N LEU A 704 -4.01 -40.94 17.99
CA LEU A 704 -4.28 -39.95 16.94
C LEU A 704 -3.26 -38.78 16.95
N ILE A 705 -2.97 -38.24 18.14
CA ILE A 705 -1.97 -37.17 18.28
C ILE A 705 -0.59 -37.68 17.86
N ALA A 706 -0.17 -38.87 18.29
CA ALA A 706 1.11 -39.45 17.88
C ALA A 706 1.22 -39.64 16.35
N TYR A 707 0.11 -39.98 15.69
CA TYR A 707 0.06 -40.04 14.23
C TYR A 707 0.27 -38.66 13.59
N LEU A 708 -0.42 -37.62 14.07
CA LEU A 708 -0.26 -36.25 13.56
C LEU A 708 1.14 -35.67 13.83
N GLU A 709 1.70 -35.92 15.01
CA GLU A 709 3.09 -35.54 15.38
C GLU A 709 4.12 -36.23 14.47
N SER A 710 3.84 -37.45 14.01
CA SER A 710 4.72 -38.19 13.09
C SER A 710 4.72 -37.64 11.65
N ARG A 711 3.80 -36.73 11.31
CA ARG A 711 3.70 -36.08 9.99
C ARG A 711 4.73 -34.95 9.87
N LYS A 712 5.99 -35.34 9.74
CA LYS A 712 7.16 -34.44 9.67
C LYS A 712 7.77 -34.34 8.30
#